data_AF-A0AA40AZX5-F1
#
_entry.id   AF-A0AA40AZX5-F1
#
_cell.length_a   1.000
_cell.length_b   1.000
_cell.length_c   1.000
_cell.angle_alpha   90.00
_cell.angle_beta   90.00
_cell.angle_gamma   90.00
#
_symmetry.space_group_name_H-M   'P 1'
#
loop_
_entity.id
_entity.type
_entity.pdbx_description
1 polymer ?
#
loop_
_entity_poly.entity_id
_entity_poly.type
_entity_poly.pdbx_seq_one_letter_code
_entity_poly.pdbx_strand_id
1 'polypeptide(L)'
;MSPSLWSSAATVAVLALAGLQFPPAAAGASVGSVSPPPSGACAGKFAFESAELTDAALADIGAKDSTNAPLLSFGDDISDSDSDSDSAARPPSGPACKVFPGDAAWPSTQAWNLFNTSLGGALIKTVPLAAPCYDNWPQVRNAAQCQYVTDHWADPHLHVGDPSSTQWPLFEGRTCLPTDDPTQNCTLGGYAAYSVAVTKVSQIQLALNFARNTNVRLVVKNTGHDFADKSIGAGALSIWTHKLKDLNFFSDYRCKGYKGPAFQLGAGVETEEVYRAAELSGVTAVGGECRTVGIAGGYIAGGGHSPMSTLVGMGADQVISLQVVLPNGKLVTASEDSYPDLYWALRGGGGSTYGVVTSVVVKAYPKIPVTTMTFSFLTGPNVTLDTFWAGVGAYMSHFDRFTSAGAYGYFLVVGIGPGQYLFNFMPFWGGNMTAPQLTTLVAPFLGDLAGLGIAVTPNITEYSSYYQAFNGSFGPEQVGASVGHAGSRLFPRDNFAVPAKRAATLAAVRYAIEAGGTLVGYNIRPAANAAVNQANSVNPAWRDATGFFILGGPSLPVTATDAEIANAAHTMTTDWLKRWRDVSPGSGAYMSEGDINEPDFQQAFYGSYYPRLYALKKKYDPTGLFYAPTAVGSEDWYITGQIPYYPTQNGKLCRKP
;
A
#
# COMPACT_ATOMS: atom_id res chain seq x y z
N MET A 1 43.01 -25.33 15.62
CA MET A 1 42.91 -23.85 15.68
C MET A 1 42.92 -23.38 14.23
N SER A 2 41.85 -22.99 13.56
CA SER A 2 40.48 -22.60 13.95
C SER A 2 39.52 -23.01 12.83
N PRO A 3 38.25 -23.39 13.11
CA PRO A 3 37.25 -23.65 12.08
C PRO A 3 36.30 -22.46 11.91
N SER A 4 36.04 -22.02 10.68
CA SER A 4 34.84 -21.24 10.32
C SER A 4 34.69 -21.24 8.81
N LEU A 5 33.77 -22.03 8.27
CA LEU A 5 33.27 -21.95 6.89
C LEU A 5 32.05 -22.88 6.70
N TRP A 6 30.99 -22.71 7.50
CA TRP A 6 29.67 -23.34 7.27
C TRP A 6 28.59 -22.46 7.88
N SER A 7 27.81 -21.73 7.05
CA SER A 7 26.44 -21.22 7.34
C SER A 7 26.09 -20.08 6.37
N SER A 8 25.66 -20.40 5.15
CA SER A 8 24.99 -19.44 4.25
C SER A 8 24.03 -20.18 3.31
N ALA A 9 22.86 -20.57 3.82
CA ALA A 9 21.65 -20.90 3.06
C ALA A 9 20.51 -21.18 4.06
N ALA A 10 19.34 -20.56 3.87
CA ALA A 10 18.15 -20.58 4.73
C ALA A 10 18.15 -19.55 5.90
N THR A 11 18.09 -18.25 5.57
CA THR A 11 17.60 -17.21 6.52
C THR A 11 17.03 -16.01 5.75
N VAL A 12 15.95 -16.23 5.00
CA VAL A 12 15.06 -15.14 4.53
C VAL A 12 13.63 -15.58 4.83
N ALA A 13 13.34 -15.66 6.13
CA ALA A 13 12.04 -15.72 6.80
C ALA A 13 12.35 -16.22 8.22
N VAL A 14 11.96 -15.45 9.24
CA VAL A 14 12.18 -15.71 10.67
C VAL A 14 13.59 -15.35 11.18
N LEU A 15 13.73 -14.14 11.74
CA LEU A 15 14.62 -13.90 12.87
C LEU A 15 13.91 -13.03 13.92
N ALA A 16 14.11 -13.44 15.16
CA ALA A 16 13.36 -13.09 16.34
C ALA A 16 13.40 -11.60 16.71
N LEU A 17 12.23 -11.09 17.10
CA LEU A 17 12.08 -9.95 18.00
C LEU A 17 12.65 -10.33 19.38
N ALA A 18 13.86 -9.87 19.67
CA ALA A 18 14.32 -9.61 21.03
C ALA A 18 15.46 -8.59 21.04
N GLY A 19 15.20 -7.39 21.56
CA GLY A 19 16.22 -6.67 22.34
C GLY A 19 17.07 -5.58 21.67
N LEU A 20 16.66 -4.96 20.56
CA LEU A 20 17.31 -3.75 20.06
C LEU A 20 16.39 -2.53 20.21
N GLN A 21 16.72 -1.66 21.17
CA GLN A 21 16.15 -0.33 21.29
C GLN A 21 16.77 0.56 20.21
N PHE A 22 15.98 0.96 19.22
CA PHE A 22 16.33 2.04 18.31
C PHE A 22 16.03 3.39 18.97
N PRO A 23 16.79 4.46 18.62
CA PRO A 23 16.55 5.78 19.17
C PRO A 23 15.14 6.27 18.83
N PRO A 24 14.54 7.14 19.67
CA PRO A 24 13.21 7.68 19.41
C PRO A 24 13.16 8.41 18.07
N ALA A 25 12.07 8.20 17.33
CA ALA A 25 11.76 8.89 16.08
C ALA A 25 11.99 10.41 16.22
N ALA A 26 12.57 11.00 15.18
CA ALA A 26 12.86 12.42 15.09
C ALA A 26 11.66 13.27 15.56
N ALA A 27 11.94 14.24 16.43
CA ALA A 27 10.96 15.21 16.88
C ALA A 27 10.50 16.06 15.70
N GLY A 28 9.22 15.97 15.31
CA GLY A 28 8.75 16.73 14.15
C GLY A 28 7.29 16.61 13.77
N ALA A 29 6.36 16.42 14.70
CA ALA A 29 4.94 16.71 14.44
C ALA A 29 4.31 17.25 15.73
N SER A 30 4.13 18.56 15.82
CA SER A 30 3.29 19.16 16.85
C SER A 30 1.83 18.86 16.51
N VAL A 31 1.14 18.09 17.35
CA VAL A 31 -0.31 17.91 17.19
C VAL A 31 -0.99 19.24 17.50
N GLY A 32 -1.53 19.89 16.47
CA GLY A 32 -2.39 21.05 16.66
C GLY A 32 -3.77 20.59 17.14
N SER A 33 -4.14 20.97 18.37
CA SER A 33 -5.55 20.92 18.77
C SER A 33 -6.25 22.10 18.13
N VAL A 34 -7.19 21.84 17.22
CA VAL A 34 -7.88 22.90 16.47
C VAL A 34 -9.33 23.00 16.93
N SER A 35 -9.85 24.22 16.96
CA SER A 35 -11.28 24.45 17.22
C SER A 35 -12.13 23.80 16.12
N PRO A 36 -13.32 23.29 16.44
CA PRO A 36 -14.17 22.64 15.45
C PRO A 36 -14.61 23.61 14.35
N PRO A 37 -14.77 23.15 13.10
CA PRO A 37 -15.26 23.98 12.00
C PRO A 37 -16.69 24.51 12.28
N PRO A 38 -17.09 25.63 11.67
CA PRO A 38 -18.46 26.14 11.77
C PRO A 38 -19.47 25.08 11.30
N SER A 39 -20.67 25.10 11.88
CA SER A 39 -21.67 24.04 11.75
C SER A 39 -21.99 23.69 10.29
N GLY A 40 -21.67 22.46 9.88
CA GLY A 40 -22.13 21.85 8.63
C GLY A 40 -21.07 21.73 7.52
N ALA A 41 -19.97 22.50 7.57
CA ALA A 41 -18.90 22.41 6.58
C ALA A 41 -17.78 21.46 7.05
N CYS A 42 -17.27 20.62 6.14
CA CYS A 42 -16.06 19.83 6.38
C CYS A 42 -14.84 20.72 6.68
N ALA A 43 -13.75 20.11 7.19
CA ALA A 43 -12.52 20.77 7.61
C ALA A 43 -12.01 21.73 6.54
N GLY A 44 -11.51 22.88 7.00
CA GLY A 44 -10.81 23.81 6.12
C GLY A 44 -9.52 23.22 5.55
N LYS A 45 -9.02 23.88 4.51
CA LYS A 45 -7.73 23.58 3.87
C LYS A 45 -6.56 23.78 4.86
N PHE A 46 -5.53 22.95 4.77
CA PHE A 46 -4.23 23.27 5.37
C PHE A 46 -3.60 24.51 4.71
N ALA A 47 -2.56 25.07 5.33
CA ALA A 47 -1.84 26.22 4.78
C ALA A 47 -1.23 25.89 3.40
N PHE A 48 -0.65 24.69 3.24
CA PHE A 48 -0.10 24.24 1.96
C PHE A 48 -1.16 24.04 0.86
N GLU A 49 -2.43 23.85 1.24
CA GLU A 49 -3.57 23.71 0.33
C GLU A 49 -4.16 25.05 -0.08
N SER A 50 -3.90 26.10 0.69
CA SER A 50 -4.29 27.48 0.33
C SER A 50 -3.32 28.12 -0.67
N ALA A 51 -2.12 27.54 -0.84
CA ALA A 51 -1.14 27.97 -1.82
C ALA A 51 -1.41 27.30 -3.18
N GLU A 52 -2.46 27.76 -3.86
CA GLU A 52 -2.90 27.26 -5.17
C GLU A 52 -2.31 28.07 -6.34
N LEU A 53 -2.18 27.41 -7.49
CA LEU A 53 -1.91 28.03 -8.77
C LEU A 53 -3.14 28.81 -9.24
N THR A 54 -2.94 30.02 -9.77
CA THR A 54 -4.00 30.89 -10.26
C THR A 54 -3.77 31.28 -11.71
N ASP A 55 -4.83 31.68 -12.41
CA ASP A 55 -4.73 32.19 -13.78
C ASP A 55 -3.83 33.43 -13.88
N ALA A 56 -3.82 34.28 -12.84
CA ALA A 56 -2.91 35.43 -12.77
C ALA A 56 -1.44 34.97 -12.70
N ALA A 57 -1.13 33.95 -11.88
CA ALA A 57 0.22 33.39 -11.81
C ALA A 57 0.63 32.76 -13.16
N LEU A 58 -0.30 32.10 -13.86
CA LEU A 58 -0.05 31.58 -15.20
C LEU A 58 0.17 32.69 -16.23
N ALA A 59 -0.58 33.78 -16.16
CA ALA A 59 -0.38 34.95 -17.03
C ALA A 59 1.00 35.59 -16.80
N ASP A 60 1.43 35.71 -15.54
CA ASP A 60 2.77 36.21 -15.20
C ASP A 60 3.89 35.31 -15.71
N ILE A 61 3.68 33.98 -15.69
CA ILE A 61 4.61 33.02 -16.30
C ILE A 61 4.63 33.20 -17.82
N GLY A 62 3.46 33.34 -18.45
CA GLY A 62 3.32 33.59 -19.90
C GLY A 62 3.98 34.88 -20.36
N ALA A 63 3.96 35.93 -19.55
CA ALA A 63 4.66 37.18 -19.83
C ALA A 63 6.19 37.03 -19.83
N LYS A 64 6.73 36.03 -19.11
CA LYS A 64 8.17 35.74 -19.03
C LYS A 64 8.63 34.74 -20.10
N ASP A 65 7.81 33.74 -20.40
CA ASP A 65 8.09 32.72 -21.41
C ASP A 65 6.78 32.27 -22.08
N SER A 66 6.38 33.01 -23.11
CA SER A 66 5.15 32.72 -23.86
C SER A 66 5.19 31.40 -24.63
N THR A 67 6.38 30.85 -24.88
CA THR A 67 6.57 29.62 -25.66
C THR A 67 6.27 28.39 -24.80
N ASN A 68 6.79 28.35 -23.58
CA ASN A 68 6.67 27.18 -22.70
C ASN A 68 5.54 27.31 -21.65
N ALA A 69 5.02 28.52 -21.39
CA ALA A 69 3.91 28.71 -20.44
C ALA A 69 2.64 27.87 -20.73
N PRO A 70 2.26 27.60 -22.00
CA PRO A 70 1.13 26.70 -22.27
C PRO A 70 1.28 25.30 -21.66
N LEU A 71 2.52 24.83 -21.44
CA LEU A 71 2.78 23.54 -20.79
C LEU A 71 2.29 23.51 -19.34
N LEU A 72 2.13 24.65 -18.68
CA LEU A 72 1.73 24.77 -17.28
C LEU A 72 0.25 25.10 -17.09
N SER A 73 -0.50 25.29 -18.18
CA SER A 73 -1.90 25.72 -18.15
C SER A 73 -2.83 24.63 -17.60
N PHE A 74 -3.95 25.02 -16.98
CA PHE A 74 -5.00 24.11 -16.56
C PHE A 74 -5.64 23.37 -17.74
N GLY A 75 -6.25 22.22 -17.45
CA GLY A 75 -7.08 21.49 -18.41
C GLY A 75 -8.52 21.97 -18.39
N ASP A 76 -9.35 21.38 -19.24
CA ASP A 76 -10.78 21.68 -19.29
C ASP A 76 -11.49 21.34 -17.97
N ASP A 77 -12.60 22.04 -17.72
CA ASP A 77 -13.38 21.88 -16.50
C ASP A 77 -14.07 20.51 -16.44
N ILE A 78 -14.02 19.89 -15.25
CA ILE A 78 -14.71 18.63 -14.95
C ILE A 78 -15.93 18.96 -14.08
N SER A 79 -17.14 18.69 -14.57
CA SER A 79 -18.38 19.03 -13.88
C SER A 79 -18.68 18.09 -12.70
N ASP A 80 -19.22 18.66 -11.62
CA ASP A 80 -19.73 17.97 -10.43
C ASP A 80 -21.16 17.41 -10.61
N SER A 81 -21.82 17.64 -11.76
CA SER A 81 -23.18 17.16 -11.99
C SER A 81 -23.22 15.66 -12.36
N ASP A 82 -24.14 14.93 -11.73
CA ASP A 82 -24.53 13.52 -12.00
C ASP A 82 -25.18 13.30 -13.38
N SER A 83 -25.10 14.27 -14.29
CA SER A 83 -25.65 14.08 -15.63
C SER A 83 -24.84 12.99 -16.34
N ASP A 84 -25.47 11.82 -16.47
CA ASP A 84 -25.22 10.79 -17.48
C ASP A 84 -25.34 11.40 -18.89
N SER A 85 -24.56 12.44 -19.19
CA SER A 85 -24.35 12.82 -20.58
C SER A 85 -23.45 11.75 -21.15
N ASP A 86 -24.12 10.83 -21.82
CA ASP A 86 -23.65 9.82 -22.76
C ASP A 86 -22.88 10.46 -23.94
N SER A 87 -22.05 11.47 -23.68
CA SER A 87 -20.96 11.80 -24.57
C SER A 87 -19.98 10.65 -24.42
N ALA A 88 -20.18 9.62 -25.24
CA ALA A 88 -19.15 8.68 -25.61
C ALA A 88 -17.92 9.50 -26.00
N ALA A 89 -17.06 9.78 -25.03
CA ALA A 89 -15.84 10.52 -25.25
C ALA A 89 -15.07 9.69 -26.26
N ARG A 90 -14.97 10.22 -27.48
CA ARG A 90 -14.18 9.65 -28.57
C ARG A 90 -12.86 9.17 -27.94
N PRO A 91 -12.41 7.92 -28.16
CA PRO A 91 -11.11 7.50 -27.66
C PRO A 91 -10.11 8.57 -28.10
N PRO A 92 -9.28 9.11 -27.19
CA PRO A 92 -8.45 10.25 -27.52
C PRO A 92 -7.65 9.90 -28.76
N SER A 93 -7.69 10.75 -29.79
CA SER A 93 -6.73 10.75 -30.90
C SER A 93 -5.36 11.22 -30.40
N GLY A 94 -4.90 10.60 -29.32
CA GLY A 94 -3.65 10.88 -28.64
C GLY A 94 -2.51 10.05 -29.23
N PRO A 95 -1.26 10.46 -28.99
CA PRO A 95 -0.10 9.67 -29.36
C PRO A 95 -0.18 8.26 -28.79
N ALA A 96 0.29 7.27 -29.57
CA ALA A 96 0.25 5.86 -29.20
C ALA A 96 1.00 5.56 -27.89
N CYS A 97 1.99 6.38 -27.52
CA CYS A 97 2.77 6.23 -26.30
C CYS A 97 2.99 7.55 -25.55
N LYS A 98 3.23 7.45 -24.24
CA LYS A 98 3.76 8.56 -23.44
C LYS A 98 5.15 8.96 -23.95
N VAL A 99 5.45 10.25 -23.88
CA VAL A 99 6.76 10.81 -24.22
C VAL A 99 7.81 10.27 -23.24
N PHE A 100 8.96 9.86 -23.77
CA PHE A 100 10.03 9.17 -23.03
C PHE A 100 11.38 9.87 -23.25
N PRO A 101 12.32 9.84 -22.28
CA PRO A 101 13.65 10.42 -22.46
C PRO A 101 14.33 9.93 -23.75
N GLY A 102 14.80 10.88 -24.56
CA GLY A 102 15.42 10.61 -25.86
C GLY A 102 14.47 10.77 -27.06
N ASP A 103 13.14 10.81 -26.85
CA ASP A 103 12.20 11.16 -27.91
C ASP A 103 12.40 12.62 -28.35
N ALA A 104 12.15 12.93 -29.63
CA ALA A 104 12.16 14.31 -30.14
C ALA A 104 11.13 15.22 -29.45
N ALA A 105 10.06 14.64 -28.91
CA ALA A 105 9.02 15.35 -28.16
C ALA A 105 9.33 15.48 -26.65
N TRP A 106 10.45 14.93 -26.17
CA TRP A 106 10.87 15.11 -24.78
C TRP A 106 11.04 16.60 -24.46
N PRO A 107 10.51 17.10 -23.33
CA PRO A 107 10.58 18.53 -23.04
C PRO A 107 12.02 19.05 -23.04
N SER A 108 12.21 20.22 -23.65
CA SER A 108 13.52 20.86 -23.76
C SER A 108 14.08 21.25 -22.39
N THR A 109 15.38 21.52 -22.31
CA THR A 109 16.01 22.05 -21.09
C THR A 109 15.35 23.36 -20.64
N GLN A 110 14.94 24.23 -21.56
CA GLN A 110 14.24 25.47 -21.24
C GLN A 110 12.86 25.20 -20.62
N ALA A 111 12.10 24.22 -21.16
CA ALA A 111 10.81 23.83 -20.59
C ALA A 111 10.97 23.26 -19.16
N TRP A 112 11.95 22.39 -18.93
CA TRP A 112 12.26 21.87 -17.59
C TRP A 112 12.73 22.98 -16.62
N ASN A 113 13.50 23.95 -17.09
CA ASN A 113 13.95 25.09 -16.28
C ASN A 113 12.78 26.02 -15.91
N LEU A 114 11.88 26.33 -16.84
CA LEU A 114 10.68 27.10 -16.56
C LEU A 114 9.79 26.38 -15.53
N PHE A 115 9.59 25.08 -15.72
CA PHE A 115 8.84 24.25 -14.78
C PHE A 115 9.47 24.28 -13.38
N ASN A 116 10.77 24.04 -13.27
CA ASN A 116 11.47 24.09 -11.98
C ASN A 116 11.38 25.48 -11.30
N THR A 117 11.54 26.54 -12.07
CA THR A 117 11.41 27.91 -11.56
C THR A 117 9.99 28.18 -11.05
N SER A 118 8.98 27.73 -11.78
CA SER A 118 7.56 27.85 -11.41
C SER A 118 7.22 27.04 -10.16
N LEU A 119 7.88 25.90 -9.96
CA LEU A 119 7.80 25.08 -8.74
C LEU A 119 8.49 25.72 -7.53
N GLY A 120 9.30 26.77 -7.73
CA GLY A 120 10.14 27.35 -6.68
C GLY A 120 11.36 26.47 -6.34
N GLY A 121 11.92 25.76 -7.32
CA GLY A 121 13.12 24.93 -7.12
C GLY A 121 12.85 23.52 -6.60
N ALA A 122 11.59 23.06 -6.59
CA ALA A 122 11.21 21.77 -6.01
C ALA A 122 11.42 20.56 -6.94
N LEU A 123 11.92 20.78 -8.17
CA LEU A 123 12.21 19.70 -9.10
C LEU A 123 13.54 19.02 -8.74
N ILE A 124 13.50 17.70 -8.57
CA ILE A 124 14.65 16.85 -8.29
C ILE A 124 14.90 16.01 -9.53
N LYS A 125 16.12 16.07 -10.07
CA LYS A 125 16.58 15.09 -11.05
C LYS A 125 16.95 13.82 -10.32
N THR A 126 16.39 12.69 -10.74
CA THR A 126 16.55 11.44 -10.02
C THR A 126 18.00 10.97 -10.02
N VAL A 127 18.46 10.57 -8.83
CA VAL A 127 19.67 9.80 -8.58
C VAL A 127 19.23 8.59 -7.78
N PRO A 128 19.40 7.35 -8.27
CA PRO A 128 19.00 6.17 -7.52
C PRO A 128 19.68 6.11 -6.15
N LEU A 129 18.95 5.65 -5.14
CA LEU A 129 19.43 5.59 -3.76
C LEU A 129 20.77 4.83 -3.61
N ALA A 130 20.97 3.75 -4.39
CA ALA A 130 22.19 2.95 -4.39
C ALA A 130 23.28 3.47 -5.36
N ALA A 131 23.04 4.54 -6.12
CA ALA A 131 24.03 5.10 -7.06
C ALA A 131 25.42 5.40 -6.47
N PRO A 132 25.58 5.79 -5.19
CA PRO A 132 26.90 5.96 -4.57
C PRO A 132 27.81 4.73 -4.61
N CYS A 133 27.24 3.54 -4.82
CA CYS A 133 27.97 2.28 -4.97
C CYS A 133 28.63 2.09 -6.34
N TYR A 134 28.31 2.91 -7.35
CA TYR A 134 28.65 2.62 -8.75
C TYR A 134 29.52 3.70 -9.41
N ASP A 135 30.54 3.28 -10.16
CA ASP A 135 31.51 4.17 -10.82
C ASP A 135 30.89 4.93 -12.00
N ASN A 136 29.80 4.41 -12.60
CA ASN A 136 29.07 5.08 -13.68
C ASN A 136 28.23 6.29 -13.20
N TRP A 137 28.21 6.58 -11.89
CA TRP A 137 27.63 7.78 -11.28
C TRP A 137 28.70 8.61 -10.55
N PRO A 138 29.73 9.12 -11.26
CA PRO A 138 30.92 9.72 -10.64
C PRO A 138 30.62 10.94 -9.75
N GLN A 139 29.52 11.63 -9.98
CA GLN A 139 29.09 12.80 -9.20
C GLN A 139 28.57 12.47 -7.80
N VAL A 140 28.16 11.22 -7.56
CA VAL A 140 27.67 10.76 -6.24
C VAL A 140 28.42 9.53 -5.72
N ARG A 141 29.37 8.99 -6.49
CA ARG A 141 30.22 7.87 -6.09
C ARG A 141 30.89 8.14 -4.74
N ASN A 142 30.54 7.34 -3.74
CA ASN A 142 31.05 7.50 -2.38
C ASN A 142 30.96 6.17 -1.62
N ALA A 143 32.10 5.60 -1.23
CA ALA A 143 32.15 4.29 -0.56
C ALA A 143 31.49 4.29 0.83
N ALA A 144 31.62 5.39 1.60
CA ALA A 144 30.98 5.49 2.91
C ALA A 144 29.45 5.59 2.79
N GLN A 145 28.96 6.36 1.80
CA GLN A 145 27.54 6.43 1.51
C GLN A 145 27.00 5.11 0.97
N CYS A 146 27.76 4.43 0.10
CA CYS A 146 27.40 3.09 -0.35
C CYS A 146 27.24 2.13 0.84
N GLN A 147 28.23 2.09 1.74
CA GLN A 147 28.16 1.25 2.95
C GLN A 147 26.93 1.61 3.81
N TYR A 148 26.65 2.90 4.02
CA TYR A 148 25.47 3.33 4.76
C TYR A 148 24.18 2.82 4.12
N VAL A 149 24.04 2.97 2.81
CA VAL A 149 22.86 2.48 2.06
C VAL A 149 22.75 0.96 2.13
N THR A 150 23.86 0.23 2.00
CA THR A 150 23.91 -1.23 2.16
C THR A 150 23.44 -1.66 3.55
N ASP A 151 23.98 -1.05 4.60
CA ASP A 151 23.68 -1.40 6.00
C ASP A 151 22.22 -1.13 6.39
N HIS A 152 21.57 -0.16 5.73
CA HIS A 152 20.20 0.27 6.03
C HIS A 152 19.21 -0.11 4.92
N TRP A 153 19.58 -0.93 3.95
CA TRP A 153 18.71 -1.27 2.81
C TRP A 153 17.43 -2.00 3.23
N ALA A 154 17.44 -2.70 4.36
CA ALA A 154 16.26 -3.36 4.90
C ALA A 154 15.38 -2.42 5.76
N ASP A 155 15.84 -1.20 6.05
CA ASP A 155 15.09 -0.21 6.83
C ASP A 155 14.15 0.59 5.92
N PRO A 156 12.82 0.49 6.10
CA PRO A 156 11.87 1.23 5.27
C PRO A 156 12.06 2.75 5.37
N HIS A 157 12.54 3.30 6.49
CA HIS A 157 12.73 4.74 6.63
C HIS A 157 13.78 5.31 5.66
N LEU A 158 14.78 4.51 5.28
CA LEU A 158 15.76 4.89 4.26
C LEU A 158 15.07 5.14 2.90
N HIS A 159 14.17 4.24 2.51
CA HIS A 159 13.47 4.28 1.21
C HIS A 159 12.40 5.37 1.18
N VAL A 160 11.64 5.53 2.26
CA VAL A 160 10.58 6.53 2.36
C VAL A 160 11.13 7.96 2.25
N GLY A 161 12.30 8.20 2.86
CA GLY A 161 12.98 9.50 2.84
C GLY A 161 13.56 9.89 1.47
N ASP A 162 13.67 8.95 0.52
CA ASP A 162 14.21 9.20 -0.81
C ASP A 162 13.10 9.54 -1.83
N PRO A 163 13.27 10.57 -2.70
CA PRO A 163 12.26 10.99 -3.68
C PRO A 163 12.03 10.00 -4.83
N SER A 164 12.87 8.98 -4.99
CA SER A 164 12.85 8.04 -6.10
C SER A 164 12.68 6.58 -5.66
N SER A 165 13.24 6.21 -4.50
CA SER A 165 13.31 4.84 -4.04
C SER A 165 11.93 4.21 -3.78
N THR A 166 11.87 2.89 -3.94
CA THR A 166 10.75 2.01 -3.58
C THR A 166 11.24 0.96 -2.58
N GLN A 167 10.33 0.43 -1.78
CA GLN A 167 10.63 -0.57 -0.77
C GLN A 167 10.77 -1.99 -1.36
N TRP A 168 10.20 -2.23 -2.54
CA TRP A 168 10.18 -3.55 -3.20
C TRP A 168 10.77 -3.46 -4.61
N PRO A 169 12.10 -3.42 -4.78
CA PRO A 169 12.76 -3.06 -6.04
C PRO A 169 12.62 -4.11 -7.16
N LEU A 170 11.83 -5.16 -6.96
CA LEU A 170 11.63 -6.20 -7.96
C LEU A 170 11.05 -5.59 -9.26
N PHE A 171 9.94 -4.86 -9.17
CA PHE A 171 9.24 -4.35 -10.34
C PHE A 171 9.81 -3.02 -10.85
N GLU A 172 10.65 -2.33 -10.07
CA GLU A 172 11.62 -1.34 -10.56
C GLU A 172 12.65 -1.96 -11.52
N GLY A 173 12.79 -3.29 -11.53
CA GLY A 173 13.65 -4.01 -12.44
C GLY A 173 15.08 -4.21 -11.93
N ARG A 174 15.31 -4.01 -10.62
CA ARG A 174 16.57 -4.34 -9.94
C ARG A 174 17.78 -3.63 -10.56
N THR A 175 17.59 -2.43 -11.11
CA THR A 175 18.58 -1.82 -12.00
C THR A 175 19.69 -1.05 -11.28
N CYS A 176 19.53 -0.85 -9.97
CA CYS A 176 20.50 -0.19 -9.12
C CYS A 176 20.29 -0.63 -7.65
N LEU A 177 20.95 -1.71 -7.26
CA LEU A 177 20.92 -2.27 -5.89
C LEU A 177 22.24 -1.98 -5.16
N PRO A 178 22.31 -2.04 -3.84
CA PRO A 178 23.60 -1.99 -3.15
C PRO A 178 24.54 -3.10 -3.66
N THR A 179 25.80 -2.76 -3.92
CA THR A 179 26.80 -3.69 -4.49
C THR A 179 28.20 -3.37 -3.98
N ASP A 180 29.00 -4.42 -3.83
CA ASP A 180 30.43 -4.32 -3.52
C ASP A 180 31.30 -4.21 -4.79
N ASP A 181 30.71 -4.42 -5.97
CA ASP A 181 31.37 -4.30 -7.27
C ASP A 181 30.97 -2.97 -7.94
N PRO A 182 31.77 -1.91 -7.79
CA PRO A 182 31.43 -0.60 -8.33
C PRO A 182 31.50 -0.51 -9.85
N THR A 183 32.02 -1.54 -10.53
CA THR A 183 32.13 -1.59 -12.00
C THR A 183 30.84 -2.04 -12.68
N GLN A 184 29.87 -2.54 -11.90
CA GLN A 184 28.53 -2.83 -12.40
C GLN A 184 27.83 -1.55 -12.88
N ASN A 185 26.76 -1.69 -13.65
CA ASN A 185 25.97 -0.56 -14.12
C ASN A 185 24.75 -0.34 -13.25
N CYS A 186 24.65 0.86 -12.68
CA CYS A 186 23.41 1.39 -12.12
C CYS A 186 22.69 2.24 -13.16
N THR A 187 21.42 1.94 -13.44
CA THR A 187 20.57 2.78 -14.30
C THR A 187 19.33 3.26 -13.55
N LEU A 188 18.49 4.06 -14.21
CA LEU A 188 17.22 4.48 -13.60
C LEU A 188 16.15 3.39 -13.62
N GLY A 189 16.23 2.40 -14.53
CA GLY A 189 15.20 1.35 -14.63
C GLY A 189 13.78 1.90 -14.61
N GLY A 190 13.00 1.41 -13.64
CA GLY A 190 11.62 1.82 -13.38
C GLY A 190 11.48 3.13 -12.61
N TYR A 191 12.55 3.73 -12.10
CA TYR A 191 12.49 5.03 -11.43
C TYR A 191 12.03 6.14 -12.39
N ALA A 192 11.31 7.12 -11.82
CA ALA A 192 10.96 8.35 -12.53
C ALA A 192 12.23 9.13 -12.92
N ALA A 193 12.19 9.86 -14.04
CA ALA A 193 13.32 10.69 -14.47
C ALA A 193 13.50 11.94 -13.59
N TYR A 194 12.37 12.49 -13.12
CA TYR A 194 12.32 13.62 -12.20
C TYR A 194 11.25 13.40 -11.15
N SER A 195 11.44 13.97 -9.96
CA SER A 195 10.46 14.02 -8.88
C SER A 195 10.22 15.46 -8.44
N VAL A 196 8.98 15.80 -8.10
CA VAL A 196 8.62 17.08 -7.47
C VAL A 196 8.47 16.84 -5.97
N ALA A 197 9.32 17.47 -5.17
CA ALA A 197 9.22 17.43 -3.71
C ALA A 197 8.14 18.39 -3.22
N VAL A 198 6.92 17.89 -3.09
CA VAL A 198 5.74 18.72 -2.84
C VAL A 198 5.73 19.26 -1.41
N THR A 199 5.56 20.57 -1.27
CA THR A 199 5.27 21.26 -0.01
C THR A 199 4.05 22.18 -0.09
N LYS A 200 3.43 22.32 -1.27
CA LYS A 200 2.21 23.11 -1.52
C LYS A 200 1.43 22.63 -2.74
N VAL A 201 0.12 22.90 -2.76
CA VAL A 201 -0.78 22.44 -3.82
C VAL A 201 -0.41 22.98 -5.19
N SER A 202 0.05 24.22 -5.30
CA SER A 202 0.45 24.79 -6.60
C SER A 202 1.52 23.95 -7.31
N GLN A 203 2.38 23.23 -6.58
CA GLN A 203 3.39 22.34 -7.16
C GLN A 203 2.79 21.07 -7.77
N ILE A 204 1.75 20.51 -7.12
CA ILE A 204 0.98 19.39 -7.67
C ILE A 204 0.26 19.83 -8.95
N GLN A 205 -0.40 21.00 -8.92
CA GLN A 205 -1.14 21.54 -10.07
C GLN A 205 -0.21 21.77 -11.27
N LEU A 206 0.94 22.40 -11.04
CA LEU A 206 1.97 22.59 -12.08
C LEU A 206 2.47 21.24 -12.63
N ALA A 207 2.71 20.24 -11.78
CA ALA A 207 3.21 18.93 -12.22
C ALA A 207 2.18 18.16 -13.06
N LEU A 208 0.90 18.18 -12.67
CA LEU A 208 -0.20 17.60 -13.43
C LEU A 208 -0.35 18.27 -14.80
N ASN A 209 -0.35 19.61 -14.81
CA ASN A 209 -0.44 20.40 -16.04
C ASN A 209 0.74 20.11 -16.96
N PHE A 210 1.97 20.15 -16.44
CA PHE A 210 3.18 19.85 -17.21
C PHE A 210 3.14 18.46 -17.82
N ALA A 211 2.86 17.41 -17.02
CA ALA A 211 2.81 16.05 -17.51
C ALA A 211 1.71 15.83 -18.57
N ARG A 212 0.51 16.39 -18.34
CA ARG A 212 -0.61 16.31 -19.29
C ARG A 212 -0.27 17.00 -20.62
N ASN A 213 0.22 18.23 -20.56
CA ASN A 213 0.44 19.06 -21.74
C ASN A 213 1.70 18.67 -22.52
N THR A 214 2.65 17.94 -21.89
CA THR A 214 3.83 17.36 -22.57
C THR A 214 3.67 15.88 -22.92
N ASN A 215 2.59 15.25 -22.46
CA ASN A 215 2.35 13.80 -22.56
C ASN A 215 3.46 12.94 -21.92
N VAL A 216 4.23 13.50 -20.99
CA VAL A 216 5.16 12.74 -20.14
C VAL A 216 4.34 11.85 -19.20
N ARG A 217 4.82 10.62 -18.95
CA ARG A 217 4.18 9.71 -17.98
C ARG A 217 4.19 10.38 -16.60
N LEU A 218 3.07 10.35 -15.90
CA LEU A 218 2.98 10.83 -14.52
C LEU A 218 2.92 9.64 -13.56
N VAL A 219 3.63 9.74 -12.44
CA VAL A 219 3.52 8.82 -11.31
C VAL A 219 3.33 9.60 -10.01
N VAL A 220 2.68 8.99 -9.03
CA VAL A 220 2.47 9.60 -7.70
C VAL A 220 3.11 8.69 -6.68
N LYS A 221 4.08 9.24 -5.93
CA LYS A 221 4.76 8.52 -4.85
C LYS A 221 4.42 9.18 -3.52
N ASN A 222 3.96 8.36 -2.58
CA ASN A 222 3.96 8.72 -1.17
C ASN A 222 5.24 8.14 -0.55
N THR A 223 5.14 6.94 0.01
CA THR A 223 6.21 6.26 0.73
C THR A 223 7.03 5.33 -0.16
N GLY A 224 6.44 4.79 -1.24
CA GLY A 224 7.05 3.76 -2.07
C GLY A 224 6.86 2.34 -1.52
N HIS A 225 5.82 2.12 -0.70
CA HIS A 225 5.50 0.84 -0.04
C HIS A 225 4.82 -0.19 -0.97
N ASP A 226 4.38 0.21 -2.15
CA ASP A 226 3.49 -0.59 -2.99
C ASP A 226 4.13 -1.92 -3.48
N PHE A 227 3.53 -3.06 -3.13
CA PHE A 227 4.04 -4.40 -3.47
C PHE A 227 4.11 -4.69 -4.97
N ALA A 228 3.40 -3.91 -5.79
CA ALA A 228 3.36 -4.00 -7.25
C ALA A 228 4.03 -2.79 -7.92
N ASP A 229 4.77 -1.96 -7.16
CA ASP A 229 5.47 -0.77 -7.62
C ASP A 229 4.60 0.23 -8.41
N LYS A 230 3.32 0.37 -8.01
CA LYS A 230 2.36 1.31 -8.62
C LYS A 230 2.74 2.78 -8.47
N SER A 231 3.78 3.10 -7.70
CA SER A 231 4.28 4.44 -7.43
C SER A 231 5.54 4.83 -8.23
N ILE A 232 5.99 4.01 -9.16
CA ILE A 232 7.15 4.29 -10.03
C ILE A 232 6.81 4.14 -11.52
N GLY A 233 7.75 4.50 -12.39
CA GLY A 233 7.58 4.42 -13.83
C GLY A 233 8.74 5.03 -14.60
N ALA A 234 9.33 4.25 -15.53
CA ALA A 234 10.41 4.73 -16.36
C ALA A 234 10.01 5.97 -17.18
N GLY A 235 10.93 6.94 -17.24
CA GLY A 235 10.74 8.18 -17.99
C GLY A 235 9.67 9.12 -17.44
N ALA A 236 9.11 8.83 -16.26
CA ALA A 236 8.03 9.60 -15.69
C ALA A 236 8.49 10.89 -14.99
N LEU A 237 7.52 11.78 -14.77
CA LEU A 237 7.56 12.80 -13.72
C LEU A 237 6.81 12.28 -12.50
N SER A 238 7.49 12.22 -11.35
CA SER A 238 6.90 11.80 -10.07
C SER A 238 6.42 13.00 -9.25
N ILE A 239 5.25 12.87 -8.65
CA ILE A 239 4.76 13.78 -7.60
C ILE A 239 5.02 13.10 -6.25
N TRP A 240 5.98 13.63 -5.49
CA TRP A 240 6.35 13.07 -4.20
C TRP A 240 5.66 13.83 -3.06
N THR A 241 4.64 13.18 -2.49
CA THR A 241 3.71 13.78 -1.50
C THR A 241 4.15 13.63 -0.05
N HIS A 242 5.23 12.87 0.21
CA HIS A 242 5.68 12.48 1.54
C HIS A 242 5.90 13.65 2.51
N LYS A 243 6.29 14.84 2.02
CA LYS A 243 6.54 16.01 2.86
C LYS A 243 5.26 16.71 3.37
N LEU A 244 4.08 16.32 2.90
CA LEU A 244 2.80 16.84 3.39
C LEU A 244 2.45 16.18 4.75
N LYS A 245 3.14 16.61 5.81
CA LYS A 245 3.13 15.99 7.14
C LYS A 245 2.22 16.67 8.18
N ASP A 246 1.48 17.70 7.80
CA ASP A 246 0.60 18.39 8.77
C ASP A 246 -0.50 17.46 9.30
N LEU A 247 -0.80 17.61 10.59
CA LEU A 247 -1.75 16.77 11.32
C LEU A 247 -2.51 17.61 12.37
N ASN A 248 -3.84 17.61 12.27
CA ASN A 248 -4.73 18.26 13.23
C ASN A 248 -5.65 17.24 13.91
N PHE A 249 -5.89 17.42 15.21
CA PHE A 249 -6.90 16.69 15.96
C PHE A 249 -8.10 17.58 16.28
N PHE A 250 -9.30 17.03 16.09
CA PHE A 250 -10.57 17.63 16.45
C PHE A 250 -11.31 16.71 17.43
N SER A 251 -11.67 17.20 18.61
CA SER A 251 -12.42 16.42 19.60
C SER A 251 -13.92 16.33 19.32
N ASP A 252 -14.50 17.32 18.64
CA ASP A 252 -15.90 17.36 18.18
C ASP A 252 -15.98 17.87 16.74
N TYR A 253 -15.49 17.07 15.80
CA TYR A 253 -15.59 17.37 14.37
C TYR A 253 -17.02 17.18 13.86
N ARG A 254 -17.44 18.07 12.95
CA ARG A 254 -18.80 18.09 12.39
C ARG A 254 -18.71 18.30 10.88
N CYS A 255 -19.14 17.30 10.12
CA CYS A 255 -19.42 17.42 8.70
C CYS A 255 -20.69 16.61 8.39
N LYS A 256 -21.29 16.79 7.21
CA LYS A 256 -22.42 15.97 6.78
C LYS A 256 -22.04 14.48 6.90
N GLY A 257 -22.97 13.69 7.46
CA GLY A 257 -22.77 12.25 7.69
C GLY A 257 -21.92 11.89 8.92
N TYR A 258 -21.26 12.84 9.60
CA TYR A 258 -20.40 12.52 10.74
C TYR A 258 -20.32 13.60 11.84
N LYS A 259 -20.40 13.14 13.08
CA LYS A 259 -20.09 13.92 14.28
C LYS A 259 -19.28 13.09 15.26
N GLY A 260 -18.13 13.59 15.70
CA GLY A 260 -17.27 12.90 16.66
C GLY A 260 -15.81 13.34 16.55
N PRO A 261 -14.89 12.69 17.28
CA PRO A 261 -13.48 13.01 17.19
C PRO A 261 -12.88 12.58 15.84
N ALA A 262 -12.04 13.41 15.24
CA ALA A 262 -11.45 13.14 13.93
C ALA A 262 -10.02 13.68 13.83
N PHE A 263 -9.26 13.10 12.90
CA PHE A 263 -7.96 13.63 12.48
C PHE A 263 -8.05 14.16 11.06
N GLN A 264 -7.45 15.31 10.80
CA GLN A 264 -7.10 15.75 9.46
C GLN A 264 -5.62 15.51 9.24
N LEU A 265 -5.27 14.79 8.18
CA LEU A 265 -3.94 14.27 7.90
C LEU A 265 -3.50 14.75 6.51
N GLY A 266 -2.32 15.37 6.42
CA GLY A 266 -1.66 15.59 5.13
C GLY A 266 -1.32 14.26 4.44
N ALA A 267 -1.21 14.29 3.11
CA ALA A 267 -1.04 13.08 2.30
C ALA A 267 0.20 12.24 2.68
N GLY A 268 1.24 12.88 3.22
CA GLY A 268 2.49 12.26 3.60
C GLY A 268 2.47 11.60 4.98
N VAL A 269 1.40 11.75 5.77
CA VAL A 269 1.33 11.18 7.13
C VAL A 269 1.34 9.64 7.08
N GLU A 270 2.21 9.05 7.89
CA GLU A 270 2.43 7.62 8.03
C GLU A 270 1.68 7.04 9.25
N THR A 271 1.54 5.71 9.28
CA THR A 271 0.86 4.97 10.35
C THR A 271 1.38 5.32 11.74
N GLU A 272 2.70 5.33 11.93
CA GLU A 272 3.27 5.60 13.26
C GLU A 272 3.00 7.03 13.75
N GLU A 273 2.93 8.00 12.84
CA GLU A 273 2.69 9.41 13.15
C GLU A 273 1.25 9.60 13.65
N VAL A 274 0.27 9.03 12.94
CA VAL A 274 -1.14 9.12 13.36
C VAL A 274 -1.41 8.32 14.64
N TYR A 275 -0.77 7.16 14.84
CA TYR A 275 -0.93 6.39 16.06
C TYR A 275 -0.33 7.10 17.27
N ARG A 276 0.83 7.72 17.13
CA ARG A 276 1.43 8.56 18.18
C ARG A 276 0.52 9.76 18.50
N ALA A 277 -0.01 10.44 17.48
CA ALA A 277 -0.93 11.55 17.68
C ALA A 277 -2.23 11.14 18.38
N ALA A 278 -2.77 9.96 18.07
CA ALA A 278 -3.93 9.38 18.73
C ALA A 278 -3.69 9.10 20.21
N GLU A 279 -2.54 8.49 20.56
CA GLU A 279 -2.16 8.24 21.95
C GLU A 279 -2.10 9.53 22.77
N LEU A 280 -1.44 10.56 22.23
CA LEU A 280 -1.32 11.88 22.87
C LEU A 280 -2.66 12.59 23.02
N SER A 281 -3.60 12.33 22.10
CA SER A 281 -4.94 12.92 22.10
C SER A 281 -5.96 12.10 22.90
N GLY A 282 -5.56 11.00 23.52
CA GLY A 282 -6.45 10.16 24.33
C GLY A 282 -7.50 9.41 23.51
N VAL A 283 -7.19 9.07 22.26
CA VAL A 283 -8.09 8.38 21.31
C VAL A 283 -7.37 7.21 20.63
N THR A 284 -8.09 6.46 19.80
CA THR A 284 -7.55 5.41 18.93
C THR A 284 -7.81 5.79 17.47
N ALA A 285 -6.79 5.65 16.63
CA ALA A 285 -6.89 5.84 15.18
C ALA A 285 -6.82 4.48 14.47
N VAL A 286 -7.22 4.45 13.20
CA VAL A 286 -7.16 3.26 12.34
C VAL A 286 -6.07 3.47 11.30
N GLY A 287 -5.16 2.50 11.21
CA GLY A 287 -4.07 2.46 10.24
C GLY A 287 -3.61 1.02 10.00
N GLY A 288 -2.54 0.87 9.23
CA GLY A 288 -1.94 -0.44 8.97
C GLY A 288 -1.14 -0.98 10.16
N GLU A 289 -0.50 -2.13 9.93
CA GLU A 289 0.46 -2.75 10.86
C GLU A 289 1.88 -2.20 10.63
N CYS A 290 2.21 -1.89 9.38
CA CYS A 290 3.51 -1.34 9.01
C CYS A 290 3.60 0.16 9.34
N ARG A 291 4.68 0.55 10.03
CA ARG A 291 4.89 1.89 10.59
C ARG A 291 4.98 2.98 9.52
N THR A 292 5.64 2.66 8.41
CA THR A 292 5.98 3.61 7.34
C THR A 292 4.93 3.68 6.22
N VAL A 293 3.79 3.00 6.40
CA VAL A 293 2.70 3.05 5.40
C VAL A 293 2.04 4.43 5.43
N GLY A 294 1.96 5.08 4.26
CA GLY A 294 1.29 6.37 4.09
C GLY A 294 -0.23 6.23 4.11
N ILE A 295 -0.88 6.70 5.18
CA ILE A 295 -2.30 6.46 5.48
C ILE A 295 -3.21 7.00 4.39
N ALA A 296 -2.99 8.25 3.99
CA ALA A 296 -3.81 8.96 3.00
C ALA A 296 -3.55 8.54 1.54
N GLY A 297 -2.57 7.66 1.31
CA GLY A 297 -2.18 7.20 -0.02
C GLY A 297 -2.85 5.90 -0.43
N GLY A 298 -2.05 4.98 -0.97
CA GLY A 298 -2.50 3.66 -1.44
C GLY A 298 -3.21 2.81 -0.38
N TYR A 299 -2.95 3.05 0.91
CA TYR A 299 -3.62 2.37 2.02
C TYR A 299 -5.14 2.63 2.02
N ILE A 300 -5.58 3.88 2.20
CA ILE A 300 -7.00 4.25 2.12
C ILE A 300 -7.57 3.97 0.72
N ALA A 301 -6.81 4.32 -0.33
CA ALA A 301 -7.30 4.19 -1.69
C ALA A 301 -7.56 2.72 -2.09
N GLY A 302 -6.77 1.76 -1.59
CA GLY A 302 -6.98 0.33 -1.81
C GLY A 302 -7.99 -0.32 -0.85
N GLY A 303 -8.26 0.32 0.29
CA GLY A 303 -9.20 -0.14 1.31
C GLY A 303 -8.61 -0.02 2.71
N GLY A 304 -7.44 -0.63 2.94
CA GLY A 304 -6.70 -0.56 4.19
C GLY A 304 -7.27 -1.47 5.28
N HIS A 305 -6.64 -2.63 5.53
CA HIS A 305 -6.97 -3.46 6.69
C HIS A 305 -6.22 -2.99 7.95
N SER A 306 -6.69 -3.42 9.11
CA SER A 306 -6.17 -2.96 10.41
C SER A 306 -6.49 -3.99 11.51
N PRO A 307 -5.70 -4.06 12.59
CA PRO A 307 -6.11 -4.75 13.82
C PRO A 307 -7.44 -4.23 14.39
N MET A 308 -7.82 -2.99 14.05
CA MET A 308 -9.12 -2.40 14.39
C MET A 308 -10.26 -2.82 13.46
N SER A 309 -10.00 -3.46 12.32
CA SER A 309 -11.01 -3.60 11.27
C SER A 309 -12.22 -4.45 11.66
N THR A 310 -12.03 -5.48 12.49
CA THR A 310 -13.18 -6.25 13.01
C THR A 310 -14.12 -5.39 13.85
N LEU A 311 -13.59 -4.40 14.57
CA LEU A 311 -14.36 -3.49 15.43
C LEU A 311 -14.99 -2.33 14.64
N VAL A 312 -14.24 -1.72 13.71
CA VAL A 312 -14.63 -0.43 13.11
C VAL A 312 -14.54 -0.34 11.59
N GLY A 313 -14.27 -1.44 10.89
CA GLY A 313 -14.22 -1.48 9.41
C GLY A 313 -12.84 -1.17 8.81
N MET A 314 -12.80 -1.03 7.49
CA MET A 314 -11.58 -0.75 6.73
C MET A 314 -11.10 0.70 6.93
N GLY A 315 -9.85 1.00 6.59
CA GLY A 315 -9.31 2.36 6.56
C GLY A 315 -10.15 3.32 5.70
N ALA A 316 -10.62 2.85 4.54
CA ALA A 316 -11.53 3.57 3.66
C ALA A 316 -12.91 3.86 4.29
N ASP A 317 -13.37 3.03 5.24
CA ASP A 317 -14.63 3.27 5.98
C ASP A 317 -14.48 4.43 7.00
N GLN A 318 -13.24 4.85 7.29
CA GLN A 318 -12.93 5.93 8.23
C GLN A 318 -12.94 7.31 7.60
N VAL A 319 -12.87 7.41 6.27
CA VAL A 319 -12.74 8.69 5.58
C VAL A 319 -14.04 9.48 5.66
N ILE A 320 -13.93 10.75 6.03
CA ILE A 320 -15.04 11.71 6.10
C ILE A 320 -14.98 12.66 4.89
N SER A 321 -13.80 13.15 4.53
CA SER A 321 -13.58 13.99 3.34
C SER A 321 -12.13 13.92 2.86
N LEU A 322 -11.88 14.26 1.60
CA LEU A 322 -10.54 14.39 1.03
C LEU A 322 -10.38 15.72 0.29
N GLN A 323 -9.17 16.26 0.30
CA GLN A 323 -8.75 17.31 -0.63
C GLN A 323 -7.95 16.66 -1.77
N VAL A 324 -8.31 16.97 -3.01
CA VAL A 324 -7.84 16.24 -4.20
C VAL A 324 -7.55 17.21 -5.33
N VAL A 325 -6.37 17.12 -5.94
CA VAL A 325 -6.08 17.79 -7.21
C VAL A 325 -6.46 16.85 -8.36
N LEU A 326 -7.43 17.27 -9.17
CA LEU A 326 -7.95 16.52 -10.32
C LEU A 326 -6.98 16.54 -11.51
N PRO A 327 -7.14 15.66 -12.53
CA PRO A 327 -6.32 15.66 -13.75
C PRO A 327 -6.24 16.99 -14.50
N ASN A 328 -7.27 17.83 -14.41
CA ASN A 328 -7.28 19.17 -15.01
C ASN A 328 -6.48 20.22 -14.20
N GLY A 329 -5.98 19.83 -13.02
CA GLY A 329 -5.21 20.68 -12.11
C GLY A 329 -6.03 21.44 -11.07
N LYS A 330 -7.35 21.27 -10.98
CA LYS A 330 -8.16 21.95 -9.95
C LYS A 330 -8.13 21.19 -8.62
N LEU A 331 -8.01 21.92 -7.51
CA LEU A 331 -8.19 21.39 -6.16
C LEU A 331 -9.67 21.37 -5.81
N VAL A 332 -10.18 20.20 -5.40
CA VAL A 332 -11.57 20.00 -4.98
C VAL A 332 -11.63 19.30 -3.63
N THR A 333 -12.76 19.47 -2.94
CA THR A 333 -13.10 18.67 -1.77
C THR A 333 -14.04 17.55 -2.20
N ALA A 334 -13.68 16.30 -1.88
CA ALA A 334 -14.51 15.12 -2.09
C ALA A 334 -15.13 14.68 -0.74
N SER A 335 -16.46 14.71 -0.65
CA SER A 335 -17.27 14.37 0.53
C SER A 335 -18.66 13.85 0.10
N GLU A 336 -19.57 13.60 1.04
CA GLU A 336 -20.95 13.18 0.75
C GLU A 336 -21.80 14.23 0.01
N ASP A 337 -21.35 15.48 -0.04
CA ASP A 337 -22.07 16.65 -0.58
C ASP A 337 -21.29 17.43 -1.63
N SER A 338 -20.06 17.02 -1.95
CA SER A 338 -19.19 17.66 -2.95
C SER A 338 -18.39 16.57 -3.64
N TYR A 339 -18.56 16.39 -4.96
CA TYR A 339 -17.99 15.27 -5.72
C TYR A 339 -18.24 13.88 -5.07
N PRO A 340 -19.51 13.50 -4.79
CA PRO A 340 -19.84 12.28 -4.05
C PRO A 340 -19.45 10.98 -4.80
N ASP A 341 -19.42 11.01 -6.13
CA ASP A 341 -18.98 9.89 -6.96
C ASP A 341 -17.45 9.70 -6.90
N LEU A 342 -16.67 10.79 -6.90
CA LEU A 342 -15.22 10.77 -6.66
C LEU A 342 -14.91 10.34 -5.23
N TYR A 343 -15.65 10.87 -4.25
CA TYR A 343 -15.55 10.48 -2.85
C TYR A 343 -15.76 8.98 -2.66
N TRP A 344 -16.76 8.41 -3.34
CA TRP A 344 -16.97 6.96 -3.36
C TRP A 344 -15.78 6.21 -3.97
N ALA A 345 -15.27 6.65 -5.13
CA ALA A 345 -14.17 5.99 -5.85
C ALA A 345 -12.82 6.06 -5.13
N LEU A 346 -12.51 7.15 -4.42
CA LEU A 346 -11.27 7.31 -3.67
C LEU A 346 -11.19 6.44 -2.42
N ARG A 347 -12.30 5.82 -2.00
CA ARG A 347 -12.43 5.02 -0.78
C ARG A 347 -12.51 3.53 -1.13
N GLY A 348 -11.42 2.99 -1.70
CA GLY A 348 -11.27 1.57 -2.06
C GLY A 348 -11.13 1.28 -3.56
N GLY A 349 -11.21 2.30 -4.42
CA GLY A 349 -11.13 2.15 -5.88
C GLY A 349 -9.71 2.16 -6.46
N GLY A 350 -8.69 2.13 -5.59
CA GLY A 350 -7.28 2.10 -5.95
C GLY A 350 -6.61 3.46 -6.08
N GLY A 351 -5.34 3.55 -5.67
CA GLY A 351 -4.50 4.73 -5.86
C GLY A 351 -4.12 4.95 -7.33
N SER A 352 -3.43 6.07 -7.62
CA SER A 352 -2.88 6.40 -8.95
C SER A 352 -3.91 6.35 -10.09
N THR A 353 -5.15 6.76 -9.83
CA THR A 353 -6.29 6.56 -10.76
C THR A 353 -7.10 7.83 -11.04
N TYR A 354 -7.58 8.53 -10.00
CA TYR A 354 -8.59 9.61 -10.15
C TYR A 354 -8.07 11.02 -9.86
N GLY A 355 -6.97 11.16 -9.13
CA GLY A 355 -6.46 12.45 -8.64
C GLY A 355 -5.28 12.28 -7.69
N VAL A 356 -4.69 13.41 -7.28
CA VAL A 356 -3.66 13.45 -6.24
C VAL A 356 -4.31 13.94 -4.94
N VAL A 357 -4.44 13.06 -3.96
CA VAL A 357 -4.91 13.41 -2.61
C VAL A 357 -3.84 14.26 -1.90
N THR A 358 -4.26 15.37 -1.29
CA THR A 358 -3.38 16.31 -0.57
C THR A 358 -3.57 16.21 0.94
N SER A 359 -4.81 15.94 1.37
CA SER A 359 -5.14 15.61 2.76
C SER A 359 -6.42 14.79 2.85
N VAL A 360 -6.60 14.13 3.99
CA VAL A 360 -7.79 13.33 4.32
C VAL A 360 -8.25 13.66 5.74
N VAL A 361 -9.56 13.67 5.97
CA VAL A 361 -10.15 13.68 7.31
C VAL A 361 -10.65 12.28 7.62
N VAL A 362 -10.23 11.71 8.74
CA VAL A 362 -10.60 10.36 9.19
C VAL A 362 -11.18 10.37 10.59
N LYS A 363 -12.09 9.43 10.86
CA LYS A 363 -12.67 9.18 12.19
C LYS A 363 -11.59 8.80 13.20
N ALA A 364 -11.78 9.22 14.45
CA ALA A 364 -11.08 8.71 15.62
C ALA A 364 -12.07 8.04 16.58
N TYR A 365 -11.56 7.20 17.47
CA TYR A 365 -12.36 6.36 18.37
C TYR A 365 -11.94 6.56 19.83
N PRO A 366 -12.80 6.24 20.81
CA PRO A 366 -12.39 6.20 22.21
C PRO A 366 -11.15 5.32 22.39
N LYS A 367 -10.26 5.74 23.30
CA LYS A 367 -9.08 4.95 23.65
C LYS A 367 -9.51 3.60 24.24
N ILE A 368 -8.99 2.51 23.69
CA ILE A 368 -9.28 1.14 24.15
C ILE A 368 -8.03 0.44 24.69
N PRO A 369 -8.15 -0.43 25.71
CA PRO A 369 -7.11 -1.38 26.06
C PRO A 369 -7.02 -2.48 25.00
N VAL A 370 -5.90 -3.20 24.97
CA VAL A 370 -5.69 -4.33 24.06
C VAL A 370 -5.00 -5.44 24.82
N THR A 371 -5.46 -6.67 24.64
CA THR A 371 -4.72 -7.86 25.05
C THR A 371 -4.25 -8.62 23.83
N THR A 372 -2.98 -9.01 23.79
CA THR A 372 -2.43 -9.82 22.70
C THR A 372 -2.02 -11.20 23.19
N MET A 373 -2.07 -12.19 22.29
CA MET A 373 -1.56 -13.53 22.52
C MET A 373 -0.57 -13.92 21.41
N THR A 374 0.59 -14.47 21.78
CA THR A 374 1.56 -15.06 20.85
C THR A 374 1.93 -16.46 21.27
N PHE A 375 2.15 -17.34 20.28
CA PHE A 375 2.80 -18.64 20.43
C PHE A 375 3.12 -19.21 19.06
N SER A 376 3.95 -20.26 19.04
CA SER A 376 4.25 -21.05 17.85
C SER A 376 4.12 -22.54 18.11
N PHE A 377 3.86 -23.32 17.07
CA PHE A 377 4.10 -24.76 17.05
C PHE A 377 4.71 -25.14 15.71
N LEU A 378 5.51 -26.21 15.72
CA LEU A 378 6.24 -26.67 14.55
C LEU A 378 6.20 -28.19 14.44
N THR A 379 6.41 -28.69 13.24
CA THR A 379 6.66 -30.10 13.02
C THR A 379 7.89 -30.58 13.79
N GLY A 380 7.84 -31.79 14.32
CA GLY A 380 8.95 -32.39 15.04
C GLY A 380 8.61 -33.81 15.51
N PRO A 381 9.41 -34.39 16.41
CA PRO A 381 9.20 -35.77 16.89
C PRO A 381 7.80 -36.03 17.47
N ASN A 382 7.18 -35.02 18.08
CA ASN A 382 5.86 -35.12 18.72
C ASN A 382 4.70 -34.57 17.87
N VAL A 383 5.01 -33.79 16.82
CA VAL A 383 4.03 -33.16 15.95
C VAL A 383 4.36 -33.55 14.53
N THR A 384 3.71 -34.60 14.04
CA THR A 384 3.87 -35.05 12.65
C THR A 384 3.39 -33.98 11.67
N LEU A 385 3.72 -34.13 10.37
CA LEU A 385 3.23 -33.23 9.34
C LEU A 385 1.69 -33.15 9.30
N ASP A 386 1.01 -34.30 9.41
CA ASP A 386 -0.45 -34.32 9.41
C ASP A 386 -1.03 -33.74 10.70
N THR A 387 -0.39 -33.99 11.85
CA THR A 387 -0.75 -33.35 13.12
C THR A 387 -0.60 -31.83 13.04
N PHE A 388 0.50 -31.34 12.45
CA PHE A 388 0.74 -29.91 12.23
C PHE A 388 -0.40 -29.28 11.43
N TRP A 389 -0.74 -29.85 10.27
CA TRP A 389 -1.82 -29.34 9.44
C TRP A 389 -3.20 -29.49 10.08
N ALA A 390 -3.42 -30.52 10.90
CA ALA A 390 -4.61 -30.61 11.73
C ALA A 390 -4.70 -29.45 12.74
N GLY A 391 -3.58 -29.02 13.32
CA GLY A 391 -3.50 -27.84 14.19
C GLY A 391 -3.83 -26.54 13.46
N VAL A 392 -3.31 -26.35 12.24
CA VAL A 392 -3.67 -25.21 11.37
C VAL A 392 -5.17 -25.24 11.04
N GLY A 393 -5.70 -26.41 10.70
CA GLY A 393 -7.12 -26.63 10.44
C GLY A 393 -8.01 -26.35 11.64
N ALA A 394 -7.55 -26.72 12.85
CA ALA A 394 -8.24 -26.43 14.10
C ALA A 394 -8.38 -24.92 14.29
N TYR A 395 -7.30 -24.14 14.11
CA TYR A 395 -7.36 -22.68 14.16
C TYR A 395 -8.37 -22.12 13.14
N MET A 396 -8.29 -22.56 11.89
CA MET A 396 -9.22 -22.17 10.82
C MET A 396 -10.70 -22.45 11.17
N SER A 397 -10.98 -23.48 11.97
CA SER A 397 -12.35 -23.79 12.39
C SER A 397 -12.95 -22.79 13.38
N HIS A 398 -12.12 -21.99 14.05
CA HIS A 398 -12.52 -20.97 15.03
C HIS A 398 -12.55 -19.55 14.46
N PHE A 399 -12.26 -19.35 13.17
CA PHE A 399 -12.20 -18.01 12.55
C PHE A 399 -13.46 -17.18 12.77
N ASP A 400 -14.63 -17.82 12.69
CA ASP A 400 -15.90 -17.14 12.89
C ASP A 400 -16.13 -16.75 14.35
N ARG A 401 -15.75 -17.62 15.29
CA ARG A 401 -15.83 -17.36 16.73
C ARG A 401 -15.01 -16.14 17.09
N PHE A 402 -13.77 -16.06 16.60
CA PHE A 402 -12.85 -14.99 16.93
C PHE A 402 -13.28 -13.65 16.32
N THR A 403 -13.59 -13.63 15.03
CA THR A 403 -14.04 -12.40 14.37
C THR A 403 -15.40 -11.92 14.88
N SER A 404 -16.31 -12.83 15.23
CA SER A 404 -17.58 -12.44 15.86
C SER A 404 -17.41 -11.85 17.26
N ALA A 405 -16.30 -12.18 17.95
CA ALA A 405 -15.95 -11.58 19.23
C ALA A 405 -15.20 -10.24 19.09
N GLY A 406 -14.94 -9.75 17.87
CA GLY A 406 -14.17 -8.53 17.64
C GLY A 406 -12.65 -8.73 17.60
N ALA A 407 -12.17 -9.97 17.65
CA ALA A 407 -10.74 -10.25 17.59
C ALA A 407 -10.19 -10.17 16.16
N TYR A 408 -8.87 -10.04 16.09
CA TYR A 408 -8.08 -10.02 14.87
C TYR A 408 -6.92 -11.00 15.05
N GLY A 409 -6.66 -11.86 14.07
CA GLY A 409 -5.54 -12.81 14.15
C GLY A 409 -4.55 -12.59 13.03
N TYR A 410 -3.30 -12.30 13.35
CA TYR A 410 -2.19 -12.24 12.40
C TYR A 410 -1.25 -13.43 12.64
N PHE A 411 -1.02 -14.24 11.61
CA PHE A 411 -0.27 -15.49 11.73
C PHE A 411 0.55 -15.81 10.48
N LEU A 412 1.60 -16.60 10.66
CA LEU A 412 2.50 -17.07 9.62
C LEU A 412 2.47 -18.60 9.56
N VAL A 413 2.42 -19.15 8.34
CA VAL A 413 2.70 -20.58 8.08
C VAL A 413 3.77 -20.68 7.01
N VAL A 414 4.90 -21.30 7.34
CA VAL A 414 6.09 -21.31 6.49
C VAL A 414 6.89 -22.61 6.62
N GLY A 415 7.53 -23.02 5.54
CA GLY A 415 8.54 -24.08 5.56
C GLY A 415 9.87 -23.57 6.13
N ILE A 416 10.41 -24.27 7.13
CA ILE A 416 11.69 -23.93 7.79
C ILE A 416 12.81 -24.93 7.47
N GLY A 417 12.50 -25.92 6.63
CA GLY A 417 13.43 -26.96 6.19
C GLY A 417 12.69 -28.08 5.48
N PRO A 418 13.40 -29.08 4.92
CA PRO A 418 12.76 -30.21 4.24
C PRO A 418 11.79 -30.96 5.16
N GLY A 419 10.50 -30.92 4.83
CA GLY A 419 9.43 -31.53 5.63
C GLY A 419 9.18 -30.86 6.98
N GLN A 420 9.75 -29.68 7.23
CA GLN A 420 9.63 -28.96 8.48
C GLN A 420 8.86 -27.65 8.29
N TYR A 421 7.84 -27.42 9.13
CA TYR A 421 6.95 -26.27 9.03
C TYR A 421 6.73 -25.63 10.40
N LEU A 422 6.54 -24.32 10.37
CA LEU A 422 6.25 -23.46 11.51
C LEU A 422 4.88 -22.81 11.32
N PHE A 423 4.06 -22.84 12.36
CA PHE A 423 2.92 -21.96 12.55
C PHE A 423 3.28 -20.97 13.66
N ASN A 424 3.06 -19.67 13.43
CA ASN A 424 3.39 -18.62 14.40
C ASN A 424 2.28 -17.56 14.49
N PHE A 425 1.83 -17.21 15.70
CA PHE A 425 0.94 -16.07 15.95
C PHE A 425 1.73 -14.79 16.25
N MET A 426 1.48 -13.72 15.50
CA MET A 426 2.35 -12.53 15.48
C MET A 426 1.69 -11.14 15.54
N PRO A 427 0.54 -10.86 16.20
CA PRO A 427 -0.10 -11.65 17.25
C PRO A 427 -1.56 -12.04 16.93
N PHE A 428 -2.17 -12.80 17.85
CA PHE A 428 -3.61 -12.74 18.03
C PHE A 428 -3.97 -11.51 18.88
N TRP A 429 -4.94 -10.72 18.45
CA TRP A 429 -5.24 -9.37 18.93
C TRP A 429 -6.69 -9.26 19.46
N GLY A 430 -6.82 -9.12 20.78
CA GLY A 430 -8.07 -8.85 21.47
C GLY A 430 -8.25 -7.37 21.76
N GLY A 431 -8.77 -6.63 20.78
CA GLY A 431 -9.10 -5.21 20.96
C GLY A 431 -10.24 -5.02 21.95
N ASN A 432 -10.06 -4.13 22.94
CA ASN A 432 -11.02 -3.89 24.02
C ASN A 432 -11.35 -5.15 24.85
N MET A 433 -10.36 -6.03 25.02
CA MET A 433 -10.45 -7.23 25.85
C MET A 433 -9.40 -7.20 26.97
N THR A 434 -9.75 -7.79 28.11
CA THR A 434 -8.84 -8.15 29.20
C THR A 434 -8.25 -9.56 28.99
N ALA A 435 -7.19 -9.90 29.71
CA ALA A 435 -6.56 -11.22 29.68
C ALA A 435 -7.54 -12.37 30.02
N PRO A 436 -8.41 -12.28 31.04
CA PRO A 436 -9.41 -13.32 31.29
C PRO A 436 -10.41 -13.49 30.14
N GLN A 437 -10.83 -12.39 29.51
CA GLN A 437 -11.74 -12.44 28.36
C GLN A 437 -11.08 -13.10 27.16
N LEU A 438 -9.84 -12.71 26.83
CA LEU A 438 -9.08 -13.31 25.74
C LEU A 438 -8.81 -14.79 26.00
N THR A 439 -8.37 -15.15 27.21
CA THR A 439 -8.13 -16.54 27.62
C THR A 439 -9.37 -17.41 27.44
N THR A 440 -10.54 -16.91 27.87
CA THR A 440 -11.82 -17.59 27.68
C THR A 440 -12.18 -17.75 26.19
N LEU A 441 -11.90 -16.72 25.37
CA LEU A 441 -12.18 -16.75 23.94
C LEU A 441 -11.38 -17.86 23.24
N VAL A 442 -10.08 -17.97 23.52
CA VAL A 442 -9.15 -18.89 22.85
C VAL A 442 -9.13 -20.30 23.44
N ALA A 443 -9.66 -20.51 24.64
CA ALA A 443 -9.61 -21.79 25.35
C ALA A 443 -10.06 -23.01 24.52
N PRO A 444 -11.17 -22.97 23.73
CA PRO A 444 -11.56 -24.11 22.91
C PRO A 444 -10.52 -24.48 21.84
N PHE A 445 -9.92 -23.48 21.19
CA PHE A 445 -8.87 -23.70 20.21
C PHE A 445 -7.60 -24.30 20.85
N LEU A 446 -7.19 -23.81 22.02
CA LEU A 446 -6.07 -24.40 22.77
C LEU A 446 -6.38 -25.84 23.21
N GLY A 447 -7.65 -26.13 23.54
CA GLY A 447 -8.14 -27.48 23.81
C GLY A 447 -8.03 -28.41 22.61
N ASP A 448 -8.39 -27.93 21.41
CA ASP A 448 -8.24 -28.71 20.16
C ASP A 448 -6.77 -29.02 19.87
N LEU A 449 -5.87 -28.05 20.04
CA LEU A 449 -4.42 -28.28 19.91
C LEU A 449 -3.92 -29.34 20.91
N ALA A 450 -4.33 -29.25 22.17
CA ALA A 450 -3.96 -30.23 23.19
C ALA A 450 -4.51 -31.63 22.85
N GLY A 451 -5.75 -31.73 22.34
CA GLY A 451 -6.35 -32.98 21.87
C GLY A 451 -5.61 -33.62 20.69
N LEU A 452 -4.94 -32.81 19.87
CA LEU A 452 -4.05 -33.24 18.79
C LEU A 452 -2.63 -33.60 19.28
N GLY A 453 -2.33 -33.44 20.57
CA GLY A 453 -0.99 -33.62 21.13
C GLY A 453 -0.03 -32.45 20.86
N ILE A 454 -0.55 -31.29 20.42
CA ILE A 454 0.24 -30.07 20.18
C ILE A 454 0.28 -29.26 21.47
N ALA A 455 1.39 -29.34 22.20
CA ALA A 455 1.60 -28.56 23.41
C ALA A 455 2.09 -27.14 23.05
N VAL A 456 1.35 -26.13 23.49
CA VAL A 456 1.72 -24.70 23.36
C VAL A 456 1.60 -24.01 24.71
N THR A 457 2.41 -22.97 24.93
CA THR A 457 2.28 -22.06 26.07
C THR A 457 2.04 -20.66 25.53
N PRO A 458 0.77 -20.20 25.50
CA PRO A 458 0.45 -18.87 25.03
C PRO A 458 1.06 -17.80 25.93
N ASN A 459 1.75 -16.84 25.33
CA ASN A 459 2.16 -15.62 26.02
C ASN A 459 1.05 -14.58 25.85
N ILE A 460 0.43 -14.17 26.95
CA ILE A 460 -0.68 -13.20 26.96
C ILE A 460 -0.19 -11.91 27.64
N THR A 461 -0.32 -10.79 26.93
CA THR A 461 0.11 -9.47 27.41
C THR A 461 -1.05 -8.48 27.33
N GLU A 462 -1.35 -7.78 28.43
CA GLU A 462 -2.30 -6.68 28.47
C GLU A 462 -1.58 -5.33 28.30
N TYR A 463 -2.16 -4.47 27.47
CA TYR A 463 -1.71 -3.11 27.24
C TYR A 463 -2.83 -2.13 27.57
N SER A 464 -2.46 -0.99 28.14
CA SER A 464 -3.43 0.05 28.53
C SER A 464 -3.97 0.85 27.34
N SER A 465 -3.34 0.75 26.17
CA SER A 465 -3.79 1.41 24.94
C SER A 465 -3.43 0.65 23.67
N TYR A 466 -4.16 0.96 22.60
CA TYR A 466 -3.86 0.48 21.25
C TYR A 466 -2.42 0.79 20.81
N TYR A 467 -1.92 2.01 21.04
CA TYR A 467 -0.57 2.40 20.65
C TYR A 467 0.52 1.60 21.38
N GLN A 468 0.32 1.34 22.68
CA GLN A 468 1.25 0.51 23.44
C GLN A 468 1.26 -0.93 22.94
N ALA A 469 0.09 -1.51 22.66
CA ALA A 469 0.01 -2.84 22.07
C ALA A 469 0.64 -2.90 20.67
N PHE A 470 0.43 -1.88 19.85
CA PHE A 470 1.04 -1.76 18.53
C PHE A 470 2.56 -1.82 18.62
N ASN A 471 3.15 -1.02 19.51
CA ASN A 471 4.60 -1.00 19.74
C ASN A 471 5.14 -2.28 20.40
N GLY A 472 4.36 -2.90 21.29
CA GLY A 472 4.75 -4.12 21.98
C GLY A 472 4.61 -5.39 21.16
N SER A 473 3.81 -5.37 20.08
CA SER A 473 3.43 -6.60 19.36
C SER A 473 3.87 -6.62 17.89
N PHE A 474 3.98 -5.47 17.23
CA PHE A 474 4.46 -5.39 15.84
C PHE A 474 5.89 -4.86 15.81
N GLY A 475 6.80 -5.70 15.31
CA GLY A 475 8.21 -5.37 15.14
C GLY A 475 8.47 -4.34 14.04
N PRO A 476 9.73 -3.92 13.87
CA PRO A 476 10.13 -3.15 12.70
C PRO A 476 9.87 -3.98 11.44
N GLU A 477 9.29 -3.35 10.43
CA GLU A 477 9.15 -3.92 9.10
C GLU A 477 10.53 -4.08 8.44
N GLN A 478 10.66 -5.06 7.55
CA GLN A 478 11.85 -5.29 6.75
C GLN A 478 11.47 -5.21 5.26
N VAL A 479 12.27 -4.49 4.49
CA VAL A 479 12.03 -4.23 3.06
C VAL A 479 13.27 -4.55 2.22
N GLY A 480 13.28 -4.14 0.94
CA GLY A 480 14.45 -4.23 0.07
C GLY A 480 14.62 -5.58 -0.62
N ALA A 481 13.70 -6.53 -0.40
CA ALA A 481 13.69 -7.81 -1.10
C ALA A 481 13.51 -7.61 -2.60
N SER A 482 14.44 -8.15 -3.40
CA SER A 482 14.54 -7.88 -4.85
C SER A 482 14.13 -9.06 -5.74
N VAL A 483 13.71 -10.18 -5.15
CA VAL A 483 13.35 -11.41 -5.87
C VAL A 483 12.00 -12.00 -5.42
N GLY A 484 11.40 -11.43 -4.38
CA GLY A 484 10.15 -11.89 -3.80
C GLY A 484 8.95 -11.23 -4.46
N HIS A 485 7.92 -12.02 -4.70
CA HIS A 485 6.64 -11.58 -5.24
C HIS A 485 5.53 -12.08 -4.31
N ALA A 486 4.51 -11.25 -4.11
CA ALA A 486 3.37 -11.56 -3.27
C ALA A 486 2.09 -11.59 -4.11
N GLY A 487 1.13 -12.41 -3.68
CA GLY A 487 -0.25 -12.33 -4.12
C GLY A 487 -1.19 -12.62 -2.97
N SER A 488 -2.49 -12.42 -3.14
CA SER A 488 -3.43 -12.65 -2.04
C SER A 488 -4.79 -13.17 -2.47
N ARG A 489 -5.54 -13.65 -1.48
CA ARG A 489 -6.94 -14.05 -1.63
C ARG A 489 -7.75 -13.73 -0.39
N LEU A 490 -8.98 -13.27 -0.62
CA LEU A 490 -10.02 -13.17 0.39
C LEU A 490 -10.79 -14.48 0.42
N PHE A 491 -10.88 -15.11 1.59
CA PHE A 491 -11.65 -16.31 1.84
C PHE A 491 -12.96 -15.94 2.54
N PRO A 492 -14.11 -16.18 1.89
CA PRO A 492 -15.44 -15.98 2.46
C PRO A 492 -15.65 -16.73 3.78
N ARG A 493 -16.60 -16.25 4.59
CA ARG A 493 -17.00 -16.91 5.85
C ARG A 493 -17.32 -18.38 5.68
N ASP A 494 -18.02 -18.68 4.61
CA ASP A 494 -18.44 -20.02 4.21
C ASP A 494 -17.26 -20.99 4.02
N ASN A 495 -16.08 -20.49 3.62
CA ASN A 495 -14.88 -21.30 3.48
C ASN A 495 -14.44 -21.90 4.81
N PHE A 496 -14.78 -21.29 5.93
CA PHE A 496 -14.40 -21.77 7.26
C PHE A 496 -15.58 -22.36 8.03
N ALA A 497 -16.80 -21.86 7.82
CA ALA A 497 -18.00 -22.34 8.49
C ALA A 497 -18.46 -23.71 7.99
N VAL A 498 -18.31 -24.01 6.70
CA VAL A 498 -18.75 -25.28 6.09
C VAL A 498 -17.61 -26.31 6.13
N PRO A 499 -17.75 -27.46 6.81
CA PRO A 499 -16.65 -28.43 6.98
C PRO A 499 -15.97 -28.87 5.68
N ALA A 500 -16.75 -29.14 4.63
CA ALA A 500 -16.21 -29.53 3.32
C ALA A 500 -15.42 -28.40 2.65
N LYS A 501 -15.91 -27.16 2.68
CA LYS A 501 -15.18 -25.99 2.14
C LYS A 501 -13.93 -25.68 2.97
N ARG A 502 -13.99 -25.88 4.29
CA ARG A 502 -12.84 -25.72 5.19
C ARG A 502 -11.75 -26.73 4.90
N ALA A 503 -12.10 -28.00 4.71
CA ALA A 503 -11.15 -29.03 4.31
C ALA A 503 -10.50 -28.71 2.95
N ALA A 504 -11.29 -28.28 1.96
CA ALA A 504 -10.77 -27.88 0.65
C ALA A 504 -9.84 -26.64 0.74
N THR A 505 -10.20 -25.65 1.55
CA THR A 505 -9.39 -24.45 1.79
C THR A 505 -8.06 -24.80 2.46
N LEU A 506 -8.09 -25.62 3.51
CA LEU A 506 -6.89 -26.09 4.19
C LEU A 506 -5.99 -26.90 3.24
N ALA A 507 -6.57 -27.75 2.38
CA ALA A 507 -5.80 -28.52 1.40
C ALA A 507 -5.12 -27.62 0.34
N ALA A 508 -5.81 -26.57 -0.12
CA ALA A 508 -5.24 -25.61 -1.06
C ALA A 508 -4.11 -24.76 -0.43
N VAL A 509 -4.27 -24.36 0.82
CA VAL A 509 -3.22 -23.68 1.60
C VAL A 509 -2.04 -24.63 1.81
N ARG A 510 -2.28 -25.84 2.32
CA ARG A 510 -1.26 -26.87 2.55
C ARG A 510 -0.42 -27.10 1.29
N TYR A 511 -1.07 -27.30 0.15
CA TYR A 511 -0.38 -27.51 -1.12
C TYR A 511 0.60 -26.38 -1.46
N ALA A 512 0.15 -25.13 -1.38
CA ALA A 512 1.00 -23.98 -1.74
C ALA A 512 2.21 -23.85 -0.81
N ILE A 513 2.03 -24.10 0.50
CA ILE A 513 3.12 -23.99 1.48
C ILE A 513 4.09 -25.16 1.38
N GLU A 514 3.60 -26.39 1.18
CA GLU A 514 4.48 -27.54 0.97
C GLU A 514 5.24 -27.46 -0.37
N ALA A 515 4.70 -26.73 -1.35
CA ALA A 515 5.37 -26.44 -2.62
C ALA A 515 6.44 -25.33 -2.52
N GLY A 516 6.64 -24.73 -1.35
CA GLY A 516 7.66 -23.71 -1.09
C GLY A 516 7.13 -22.28 -0.94
N GLY A 517 5.81 -22.10 -0.92
CA GLY A 517 5.18 -20.81 -0.62
C GLY A 517 5.23 -20.46 0.87
N THR A 518 4.97 -19.19 1.17
CA THR A 518 4.81 -18.68 2.54
C THR A 518 3.44 -18.06 2.71
N LEU A 519 2.70 -18.44 3.77
CA LEU A 519 1.40 -17.85 4.09
C LEU A 519 1.59 -16.80 5.18
N VAL A 520 1.22 -15.57 4.87
CA VAL A 520 0.88 -14.57 5.87
C VAL A 520 -0.64 -14.48 5.92
N GLY A 521 -1.23 -14.82 7.05
CA GLY A 521 -2.67 -14.98 7.21
C GLY A 521 -3.28 -14.02 8.20
N TYR A 522 -4.46 -13.54 7.85
CA TYR A 522 -5.29 -12.69 8.69
C TYR A 522 -6.64 -13.35 8.93
N ASN A 523 -7.00 -13.58 10.20
CA ASN A 523 -8.37 -13.85 10.60
C ASN A 523 -9.03 -12.52 10.95
N ILE A 524 -9.76 -11.97 9.98
CA ILE A 524 -10.28 -10.61 9.98
C ILE A 524 -11.66 -10.61 9.33
N ARG A 525 -12.58 -9.82 9.89
CA ARG A 525 -13.90 -9.57 9.30
C ARG A 525 -14.23 -8.09 9.41
N PRO A 526 -13.87 -7.27 8.41
CA PRO A 526 -14.08 -5.84 8.48
C PRO A 526 -15.54 -5.49 8.75
N ALA A 527 -15.77 -4.70 9.81
CA ALA A 527 -17.08 -4.29 10.28
C ALA A 527 -18.01 -5.47 10.56
N ALA A 528 -17.67 -6.29 11.57
CA ALA A 528 -18.56 -7.33 12.09
C ALA A 528 -19.96 -6.76 12.44
N ASN A 529 -20.02 -5.48 12.82
CA ASN A 529 -21.24 -4.69 12.88
C ASN A 529 -21.49 -3.95 11.55
N ALA A 530 -22.53 -4.36 10.82
CA ALA A 530 -22.91 -3.75 9.55
C ALA A 530 -23.26 -2.26 9.64
N ALA A 531 -23.64 -1.73 10.82
CA ALA A 531 -23.91 -0.30 11.03
C ALA A 531 -22.66 0.58 10.90
N VAL A 532 -21.46 0.00 10.94
CA VAL A 532 -20.20 0.73 10.74
C VAL A 532 -19.81 0.80 9.26
N ASN A 533 -20.36 -0.08 8.42
CA ASN A 533 -20.08 -0.08 6.98
C ASN A 533 -20.54 1.22 6.33
N GLN A 534 -19.69 1.75 5.47
CA GLN A 534 -19.98 2.93 4.66
C GLN A 534 -20.21 2.50 3.21
N ALA A 535 -21.05 3.26 2.51
CA ALA A 535 -21.15 3.13 1.07
C ALA A 535 -19.89 3.70 0.42
N ASN A 536 -18.96 2.84 0.03
CA ASN A 536 -17.71 3.17 -0.67
C ASN A 536 -17.35 2.07 -1.68
N SER A 537 -16.20 2.22 -2.34
CA SER A 537 -15.75 1.32 -3.41
C SER A 537 -14.77 0.25 -2.96
N VAL A 538 -14.64 -0.01 -1.65
CA VAL A 538 -13.90 -1.19 -1.15
C VAL A 538 -14.49 -2.43 -1.81
N ASN A 539 -13.62 -3.33 -2.29
CA ASN A 539 -14.05 -4.58 -2.93
C ASN A 539 -15.12 -5.27 -2.07
N PRO A 540 -16.32 -5.53 -2.61
CA PRO A 540 -17.44 -6.05 -1.83
C PRO A 540 -17.15 -7.42 -1.20
N ALA A 541 -16.20 -8.20 -1.72
CA ALA A 541 -15.77 -9.46 -1.13
C ALA A 541 -15.25 -9.30 0.32
N TRP A 542 -14.71 -8.13 0.69
CA TRP A 542 -14.30 -7.86 2.07
C TRP A 542 -15.45 -7.96 3.08
N ARG A 543 -16.69 -7.71 2.66
CA ARG A 543 -17.86 -7.72 3.56
C ARG A 543 -18.26 -9.13 3.99
N ASP A 544 -17.87 -10.15 3.22
CA ASP A 544 -18.13 -11.56 3.53
C ASP A 544 -16.87 -12.34 3.92
N ALA A 545 -15.68 -11.74 3.78
CA ALA A 545 -14.42 -12.39 4.13
C ALA A 545 -14.26 -12.57 5.65
N THR A 546 -13.77 -13.74 6.06
CA THR A 546 -13.23 -13.98 7.42
C THR A 546 -11.77 -14.41 7.42
N GLY A 547 -11.20 -14.62 6.24
CA GLY A 547 -9.78 -14.86 6.02
C GLY A 547 -9.25 -13.94 4.93
N PHE A 548 -8.14 -13.27 5.19
CA PHE A 548 -7.37 -12.57 4.18
C PHE A 548 -5.96 -13.14 4.20
N PHE A 549 -5.56 -13.84 3.13
CA PHE A 549 -4.29 -14.57 3.08
C PHE A 549 -3.41 -14.02 1.96
N ILE A 550 -2.16 -13.71 2.31
CA ILE A 550 -1.10 -13.34 1.39
C ILE A 550 -0.21 -14.57 1.20
N LEU A 551 0.09 -14.88 -0.06
CA LEU A 551 1.01 -15.91 -0.48
C LEU A 551 2.29 -15.25 -1.00
N GLY A 552 3.40 -15.52 -0.34
CA GLY A 552 4.73 -15.26 -0.87
C GLY A 552 5.15 -16.38 -1.84
N GLY A 553 5.78 -15.98 -2.95
CA GLY A 553 6.38 -16.89 -3.91
C GLY A 553 7.53 -17.73 -3.32
N PRO A 554 8.08 -18.68 -4.08
CA PRO A 554 9.18 -19.51 -3.61
C PRO A 554 10.41 -18.66 -3.25
N SER A 555 11.15 -19.09 -2.24
CA SER A 555 12.42 -18.44 -1.87
C SER A 555 13.45 -18.63 -2.99
N LEU A 556 13.86 -17.53 -3.62
CA LEU A 556 14.92 -17.49 -4.62
C LEU A 556 16.19 -16.85 -4.04
N PRO A 557 17.39 -17.25 -4.48
CA PRO A 557 18.61 -16.53 -4.13
C PRO A 557 18.59 -15.12 -4.74
N VAL A 558 19.23 -14.14 -4.09
CA VAL A 558 19.31 -12.75 -4.60
C VAL A 558 20.00 -12.64 -5.97
N THR A 559 20.78 -13.66 -6.35
CA THR A 559 21.44 -13.81 -7.66
C THR A 559 20.54 -14.44 -8.72
N ALA A 560 19.28 -14.75 -8.42
CA ALA A 560 18.35 -15.34 -9.37
C ALA A 560 18.21 -14.45 -10.62
N THR A 561 18.20 -15.11 -11.77
CA THR A 561 17.99 -14.51 -13.07
C THR A 561 16.53 -14.08 -13.24
N ASP A 562 16.28 -13.15 -14.16
CA ASP A 562 14.91 -12.70 -14.46
C ASP A 562 14.02 -13.84 -14.96
N ALA A 563 14.60 -14.84 -15.64
CA ALA A 563 13.87 -16.03 -16.10
C ALA A 563 13.44 -16.95 -14.93
N GLU A 564 14.30 -17.13 -13.93
CA GLU A 564 13.96 -17.91 -12.73
C GLU A 564 12.85 -17.23 -11.91
N ILE A 565 12.93 -15.90 -11.77
CA ILE A 565 11.90 -15.09 -11.11
C ILE A 565 10.57 -15.16 -11.87
N ALA A 566 10.60 -14.98 -13.19
CA ALA A 566 9.40 -15.10 -14.02
C ALA A 566 8.76 -16.49 -13.91
N ASN A 567 9.56 -17.56 -13.88
CA ASN A 567 9.04 -18.92 -13.71
C ASN A 567 8.44 -19.16 -12.31
N ALA A 568 9.05 -18.61 -11.27
CA ALA A 568 8.50 -18.63 -9.91
C ALA A 568 7.16 -17.88 -9.83
N ALA A 569 7.09 -16.68 -10.40
CA ALA A 569 5.86 -15.89 -10.46
C ALA A 569 4.77 -16.60 -11.27
N HIS A 570 5.11 -17.19 -12.42
CA HIS A 570 4.21 -18.01 -13.21
C HIS A 570 3.62 -19.17 -12.39
N THR A 571 4.45 -19.92 -11.68
CA THR A 571 4.02 -21.06 -10.85
C THR A 571 3.07 -20.60 -9.75
N MET A 572 3.43 -19.55 -9.03
CA MET A 572 2.58 -19.00 -7.98
C MET A 572 1.22 -18.54 -8.52
N THR A 573 1.22 -17.82 -9.66
CA THR A 573 0.02 -17.27 -10.29
C THR A 573 -0.90 -18.38 -10.80
N THR A 574 -0.35 -19.33 -11.57
CA THR A 574 -1.12 -20.26 -12.40
C THR A 574 -1.43 -21.60 -11.72
N ASP A 575 -0.70 -21.97 -10.66
CA ASP A 575 -0.94 -23.18 -9.88
C ASP A 575 -1.41 -22.86 -8.46
N TRP A 576 -0.60 -22.17 -7.66
CA TRP A 576 -0.88 -22.01 -6.22
C TRP A 576 -2.09 -21.11 -5.97
N LEU A 577 -2.07 -19.87 -6.47
CA LEU A 577 -3.19 -18.94 -6.36
C LEU A 577 -4.40 -19.41 -7.15
N LYS A 578 -4.21 -20.18 -8.23
CA LYS A 578 -5.32 -20.80 -8.95
C LYS A 578 -6.11 -21.73 -8.03
N ARG A 579 -5.45 -22.58 -7.25
CA ARG A 579 -6.12 -23.46 -6.28
C ARG A 579 -6.87 -22.66 -5.21
N TRP A 580 -6.32 -21.52 -4.79
CA TRP A 580 -6.99 -20.63 -3.85
C TRP A 580 -8.25 -20.00 -4.46
N ARG A 581 -8.19 -19.60 -5.74
CA ARG A 581 -9.36 -19.13 -6.51
C ARG A 581 -10.40 -20.24 -6.67
N ASP A 582 -9.98 -21.47 -7.00
CA ASP A 582 -10.87 -22.62 -7.22
C ASP A 582 -11.71 -22.97 -5.98
N VAL A 583 -11.15 -22.80 -4.77
CA VAL A 583 -11.89 -23.08 -3.51
C VAL A 583 -12.67 -21.86 -2.98
N SER A 584 -12.51 -20.69 -3.59
CA SER A 584 -13.20 -19.44 -3.19
C SER A 584 -13.79 -18.68 -4.41
N PRO A 585 -14.55 -19.36 -5.30
CA PRO A 585 -15.00 -18.77 -6.56
C PRO A 585 -15.85 -17.52 -6.32
N GLY A 586 -15.66 -16.48 -7.15
CA GLY A 586 -16.39 -15.21 -7.06
C GLY A 586 -15.99 -14.31 -5.88
N SER A 587 -15.14 -14.77 -4.96
CA SER A 587 -14.49 -13.91 -3.95
C SER A 587 -13.46 -12.97 -4.60
N GLY A 588 -12.78 -12.15 -3.81
CA GLY A 588 -11.76 -11.21 -4.26
C GLY A 588 -10.35 -11.49 -3.73
N ALA A 589 -9.48 -10.53 -3.97
CA ALA A 589 -8.13 -10.38 -3.45
C ALA A 589 -7.92 -8.91 -3.04
N TYR A 590 -6.90 -8.64 -2.24
CA TYR A 590 -6.61 -7.28 -1.82
C TYR A 590 -5.58 -6.64 -2.75
N MET A 591 -5.98 -5.59 -3.46
CA MET A 591 -5.16 -5.00 -4.53
C MET A 591 -3.81 -4.44 -4.09
N SER A 592 -3.69 -4.01 -2.83
CA SER A 592 -2.45 -3.43 -2.31
C SER A 592 -1.42 -4.49 -1.92
N GLU A 593 -1.87 -5.73 -1.74
CA GLU A 593 -1.05 -6.91 -1.39
C GLU A 593 -1.41 -8.06 -2.35
N GLY A 594 -1.68 -7.71 -3.61
CA GLY A 594 -2.23 -8.59 -4.63
C GLY A 594 -1.17 -9.02 -5.65
N ASP A 595 -1.48 -10.08 -6.39
CA ASP A 595 -0.63 -10.57 -7.47
C ASP A 595 -0.70 -9.59 -8.66
N ILE A 596 0.44 -9.02 -9.07
CA ILE A 596 0.49 -8.12 -10.22
C ILE A 596 0.07 -8.82 -11.52
N ASN A 597 0.18 -10.16 -11.56
CA ASN A 597 -0.19 -11.03 -12.67
C ASN A 597 -1.59 -11.65 -12.51
N GLU A 598 -2.42 -11.17 -11.57
CA GLU A 598 -3.76 -11.71 -11.38
C GLU A 598 -4.56 -11.66 -12.69
N PRO A 599 -4.94 -12.82 -13.28
CA PRO A 599 -5.50 -12.89 -14.62
C PRO A 599 -6.84 -12.17 -14.80
N ASP A 600 -7.64 -12.06 -13.73
CA ASP A 600 -8.89 -11.30 -13.70
C ASP A 600 -8.83 -10.24 -12.60
N PHE A 601 -7.84 -9.35 -12.69
CA PHE A 601 -7.62 -8.32 -11.68
C PHE A 601 -8.86 -7.41 -11.51
N GLN A 602 -9.66 -7.20 -12.56
CA GLN A 602 -10.90 -6.44 -12.49
C GLN A 602 -11.86 -7.04 -11.45
N GLN A 603 -12.16 -8.33 -11.58
CA GLN A 603 -12.99 -9.04 -10.62
C GLN A 603 -12.29 -9.18 -9.27
N ALA A 604 -11.02 -9.59 -9.27
CA ALA A 604 -10.31 -9.94 -8.06
C ALA A 604 -10.12 -8.71 -7.15
N PHE A 605 -9.78 -7.55 -7.70
CA PHE A 605 -9.45 -6.36 -6.92
C PHE A 605 -10.62 -5.41 -6.70
N TYR A 606 -11.61 -5.39 -7.59
CA TYR A 606 -12.71 -4.43 -7.54
C TYR A 606 -14.10 -5.08 -7.50
N GLY A 607 -14.20 -6.37 -7.86
CA GLY A 607 -15.45 -7.12 -7.85
C GLY A 607 -16.51 -6.50 -8.76
N SER A 608 -17.77 -6.55 -8.32
CA SER A 608 -18.91 -5.99 -9.07
C SER A 608 -18.86 -4.46 -9.25
N TYR A 609 -17.95 -3.76 -8.58
CA TYR A 609 -17.80 -2.31 -8.68
C TYR A 609 -16.93 -1.85 -9.85
N TYR A 610 -16.21 -2.76 -10.52
CA TYR A 610 -15.31 -2.40 -11.62
C TYR A 610 -15.96 -1.55 -12.73
N PRO A 611 -17.15 -1.88 -13.27
CA PRO A 611 -17.75 -1.11 -14.35
C PRO A 611 -18.01 0.36 -13.96
N ARG A 612 -18.49 0.60 -12.74
CA ARG A 612 -18.72 1.97 -12.23
C ARG A 612 -17.41 2.71 -12.02
N LEU A 613 -16.41 2.05 -11.44
CA LEU A 613 -15.08 2.63 -11.24
C LEU A 613 -14.45 3.03 -12.58
N TYR A 614 -14.53 2.18 -13.59
CA TYR A 614 -14.02 2.48 -14.93
C TYR A 614 -14.77 3.64 -15.61
N ALA A 615 -16.09 3.71 -15.48
CA ALA A 615 -16.87 4.86 -15.96
C ALA A 615 -16.40 6.18 -15.30
N LEU A 616 -16.19 6.17 -13.98
CA LEU A 616 -15.66 7.33 -13.26
C LEU A 616 -14.22 7.67 -13.67
N LYS A 617 -13.39 6.67 -13.95
CA LYS A 617 -12.05 6.89 -14.50
C LYS A 617 -12.12 7.64 -15.83
N LYS A 618 -13.05 7.29 -16.72
CA LYS A 618 -13.24 8.01 -17.98
C LYS A 618 -13.82 9.42 -17.78
N LYS A 619 -14.69 9.62 -16.79
CA LYS A 619 -15.21 10.95 -16.42
C LYS A 619 -14.11 11.88 -15.92
N TYR A 620 -13.32 11.43 -14.94
CA TYR A 620 -12.33 12.27 -14.27
C TYR A 620 -10.99 12.37 -15.03
N ASP A 621 -10.53 11.28 -15.65
CA ASP A 621 -9.27 11.22 -16.40
C ASP A 621 -9.46 10.64 -17.82
N PRO A 622 -10.17 11.35 -18.71
CA PRO A 622 -10.42 10.88 -20.08
C PRO A 622 -9.13 10.75 -20.91
N THR A 623 -8.07 11.48 -20.54
CA THR A 623 -6.80 11.50 -21.26
C THR A 623 -5.84 10.38 -20.84
N GLY A 624 -6.16 9.67 -19.75
CA GLY A 624 -5.28 8.66 -19.16
C GLY A 624 -3.95 9.26 -18.71
N LEU A 625 -4.03 10.35 -17.94
CA LEU A 625 -2.90 10.98 -17.26
C LEU A 625 -2.34 10.04 -16.18
N PHE A 626 -3.23 9.44 -15.39
CA PHE A 626 -2.88 8.51 -14.33
C PHE A 626 -2.92 7.06 -14.82
N TYR A 627 -1.84 6.34 -14.54
CA TYR A 627 -1.68 4.92 -14.82
C TYR A 627 -0.87 4.26 -13.72
N ALA A 628 -1.25 3.03 -13.38
CA ALA A 628 -0.44 2.10 -12.61
C ALA A 628 -0.83 0.67 -13.01
N PRO A 629 0.06 -0.33 -12.89
CA PRO A 629 -0.33 -1.72 -13.11
C PRO A 629 -1.52 -2.09 -12.22
N THR A 630 -2.45 -2.86 -12.80
CA THR A 630 -3.71 -3.34 -12.17
C THR A 630 -4.63 -2.25 -11.61
N ALA A 631 -4.35 -0.97 -11.83
CA ALA A 631 -5.27 0.12 -11.53
C ALA A 631 -6.49 0.09 -12.47
N VAL A 632 -7.57 0.74 -12.06
CA VAL A 632 -8.78 0.86 -12.90
C VAL A 632 -8.44 1.55 -14.22
N GLY A 633 -8.75 0.89 -15.33
CA GLY A 633 -8.45 1.35 -16.69
C GLY A 633 -6.99 1.15 -17.13
N SER A 634 -6.18 0.44 -16.34
CA SER A 634 -4.82 0.08 -16.75
C SER A 634 -4.78 -0.88 -17.95
N GLU A 635 -5.86 -1.61 -18.21
CA GLU A 635 -6.02 -2.48 -19.36
C GLU A 635 -6.02 -1.74 -20.70
N ASP A 636 -6.26 -0.42 -20.71
CA ASP A 636 -6.15 0.43 -21.90
C ASP A 636 -4.68 0.67 -22.30
N TRP A 637 -3.72 0.24 -21.47
CA TRP A 637 -2.29 0.51 -21.62
C TRP A 637 -1.43 -0.75 -21.52
N TYR A 638 -0.21 -0.68 -22.03
CA TYR A 638 0.83 -1.67 -21.83
C TYR A 638 2.20 -0.99 -21.73
N ILE A 639 3.14 -1.64 -21.05
CA ILE A 639 4.54 -1.21 -20.99
C ILE A 639 5.32 -2.03 -22.03
N THR A 640 6.24 -1.41 -22.77
CA THR A 640 7.07 -2.12 -23.75
C THR A 640 8.15 -2.97 -23.07
N GLY A 641 8.59 -4.06 -23.71
CA GLY A 641 9.76 -4.82 -23.24
C GLY A 641 9.51 -5.61 -21.94
N GLN A 642 8.26 -6.00 -21.68
CA GLN A 642 7.91 -6.79 -20.50
C GLN A 642 8.37 -8.24 -20.63
N ILE A 643 8.78 -8.80 -19.50
CA ILE A 643 9.01 -10.24 -19.36
C ILE A 643 7.68 -10.85 -18.89
N PRO A 644 7.12 -11.88 -19.56
CA PRO A 644 5.90 -12.54 -19.09
C PRO A 644 6.02 -12.98 -17.63
N TYR A 645 4.99 -12.70 -16.82
CA TYR A 645 4.94 -12.97 -15.38
C TYR A 645 5.94 -12.19 -14.50
N TYR A 646 6.76 -11.33 -15.11
CA TYR A 646 7.63 -10.40 -14.40
C TYR A 646 7.52 -8.99 -15.01
N PRO A 647 6.35 -8.33 -14.82
CA PRO A 647 6.07 -7.05 -15.45
C PRO A 647 6.81 -5.89 -14.76
N THR A 648 7.98 -5.50 -15.29
CA THR A 648 8.78 -4.38 -14.78
C THR A 648 8.22 -3.02 -15.20
N GLN A 649 8.60 -1.96 -14.50
CA GLN A 649 8.22 -0.58 -14.82
C GLN A 649 9.23 0.12 -15.77
N ASN A 650 10.14 -0.63 -16.39
CA ASN A 650 11.33 -0.13 -17.12
C ASN A 650 11.04 0.41 -18.52
N GLY A 651 9.89 0.06 -19.09
CA GLY A 651 9.58 0.34 -20.49
C GLY A 651 8.79 1.63 -20.72
N LYS A 652 8.61 1.95 -22.00
CA LYS A 652 7.74 3.02 -22.46
C LYS A 652 6.27 2.60 -22.25
N LEU A 653 5.45 3.52 -21.74
CA LEU A 653 4.02 3.31 -21.55
C LEU A 653 3.25 3.66 -22.82
N CYS A 654 2.52 2.70 -23.38
CA CYS A 654 1.79 2.82 -24.64
C CYS A 654 0.33 2.41 -24.48
N ARG A 655 -0.56 3.01 -25.28
CA ARG A 655 -1.97 2.62 -25.38
C ARG A 655 -2.07 1.32 -26.15
N LYS A 656 -2.94 0.41 -25.72
CA LYS A 656 -3.28 -0.75 -26.55
C LYS A 656 -4.02 -0.28 -27.82
N PRO A 657 -3.74 -0.91 -28.97
CA PRO A 657 -4.35 -0.56 -30.24
C PRO A 657 -5.86 -0.84 -30.29
#